data_AF-A0A5B8VKC5-F1
#
_entry.id   AF-A0A5B8VKC5-F1
#
_cell.length_a   1.000
_cell.length_b   1.000
_cell.length_c   1.000
_cell.angle_alpha   90.00
_cell.angle_beta   90.00
_cell.angle_gamma   90.00
#
_symmetry.space_group_name_H-M   'P 1'
#
loop_
_entity.id
_entity.type
_entity.pdbx_description
1 polymer ?
#
loop_
_entity_poly.entity_id
_entity_poly.type
_entity_poly.pdbx_seq_one_letter_code
_entity_poly.pdbx_strand_id
1 'polypeptide(L)'
;MLGSRTLSTLGQIVLWVMFFLFPLHLYNVRIMDPHFFQRQLIDNIFFVLLFYVNVNFLVPKYLIKGRKAKYFLGVGVILIVVFCQQVLTEHAFLPPIHARFEHHEMAFPAARGRMGPHDDFYVERGTTQAITAGKLADSAYIRKYGLPPRPVILPQGQHRQMLIRKGQVGMDDGLPFVKGVDGFFIFMVVRRAFSTSLLLLLVGSFWKISFVWSKAEKEKERLEKEKLGAELKLLKSQINPHFLFNVLNSLYALSYKEQSKVSTSILKLSYIMRYMIYDTAATAVQLQKEVDYIENYIALQRLRMPDFIDISFKAEGVLATHFIEPMLLLPFIENAFKHGVSYLTPSKISIQLLIKADELYLEVDNPIAGHKQVGLPSEGGVGLNNVSERLKLLYGSYYDLKIQQADQRYKVNLHISLNKIKRICMIKCIIIDDEPLAIEILKDFIERTQDLQLEASFVSATEALAYVERSDATLVFLDVQMPDLNGMDFLKHLNRKPMVILTTAYQQFAVQGYQYDVAGFLEKPVAYSQFLTVIHKVKKKQEELALFEKTDGHDFLFVRTEYKLMKINYADILFIEGMKDYSKIYMKGKDKPIITLQNLKSFEEKLPGRHFVRVHRSYIISVTQIELIHKSSVLIAQHELPISDGFREQLNKIIQLHS
;
A
#
# COMPACT_ATOMS: atom_id res chain seq x y z
N MET A 1 -25.96 15.81 0.41
CA MET A 1 -24.90 15.53 1.41
C MET A 1 -24.91 16.44 2.64
N LEU A 2 -25.54 17.63 2.64
CA LEU A 2 -25.59 18.48 3.84
C LEU A 2 -26.55 17.94 4.94
N GLY A 3 -27.69 17.36 4.57
CA GLY A 3 -28.70 16.90 5.52
C GLY A 3 -28.29 15.73 6.43
N SER A 4 -27.38 14.86 6.02
CA SER A 4 -26.93 13.74 6.88
C SER A 4 -25.91 14.17 7.92
N ARG A 5 -25.09 15.19 7.62
CA ARG A 5 -24.12 15.74 8.57
C ARG A 5 -24.81 16.50 9.68
N THR A 6 -25.79 17.35 9.36
CA THR A 6 -26.57 18.13 10.34
C THR A 6 -27.39 17.24 11.27
N LEU A 7 -28.01 16.17 10.74
CA LEU A 7 -28.74 15.19 11.53
C LEU A 7 -27.81 14.41 12.48
N SER A 8 -26.60 14.05 12.03
CA SER A 8 -25.60 13.38 12.88
C SER A 8 -25.08 14.28 14.00
N THR A 9 -24.87 15.58 13.73
CA THR A 9 -24.42 16.54 14.74
C THR A 9 -25.50 16.83 15.78
N LEU A 10 -26.77 16.90 15.37
CA LEU A 10 -27.89 17.05 16.30
C LEU A 10 -28.04 15.82 17.20
N GLY A 11 -27.93 14.62 16.63
CA GLY A 11 -27.93 13.37 17.40
C GLY A 11 -26.78 13.29 18.40
N GLN A 12 -25.58 13.74 18.03
CA GLN A 12 -24.44 13.81 18.94
C GLN A 12 -24.65 14.81 20.08
N ILE A 13 -25.23 15.99 19.80
CA ILE A 13 -25.56 16.99 20.82
C ILE A 13 -26.56 16.42 21.83
N VAL A 14 -27.62 15.76 21.36
CA VAL A 14 -28.62 15.12 22.24
C VAL A 14 -27.98 14.03 23.09
N LEU A 15 -27.10 13.21 22.52
CA LEU A 15 -26.40 12.15 23.24
C LEU A 15 -25.49 12.69 24.36
N TRP A 16 -24.78 13.79 24.09
CA TRP A 16 -23.99 14.50 25.11
C TRP A 16 -24.87 15.08 26.21
N VAL A 17 -25.98 15.74 25.85
CA VAL A 17 -26.93 16.30 26.83
C VAL A 17 -27.48 15.20 27.73
N MET A 18 -27.86 14.03 27.19
CA MET A 18 -28.31 12.89 27.99
C MET A 18 -27.21 12.33 28.91
N PHE A 19 -25.98 12.17 28.39
CA PHE A 19 -24.84 11.69 29.18
C PHE A 19 -24.53 12.61 30.37
N PHE A 20 -24.62 13.93 30.19
CA PHE A 20 -24.34 14.91 31.24
C PHE A 20 -25.48 15.15 32.22
N LEU A 21 -26.74 14.90 31.82
CA LEU A 21 -27.90 14.95 32.73
C LEU A 21 -28.09 13.67 33.54
N PHE A 22 -27.49 12.55 33.11
CA PHE A 22 -27.62 11.24 33.77
C PHE A 22 -27.25 11.23 35.27
N PRO A 23 -26.17 11.90 35.73
CA PRO A 23 -25.84 11.96 37.16
C PRO A 23 -26.89 12.69 38.01
N LEU A 24 -27.55 13.72 37.46
CA LEU A 24 -28.63 14.44 38.15
C LEU A 24 -29.88 13.58 38.34
N HIS A 25 -30.03 12.53 37.52
CA HIS A 25 -31.14 11.58 37.62
C HIS A 25 -30.88 10.45 38.62
N LEU A 26 -29.62 10.08 38.83
CA LEU A 26 -29.21 9.02 39.78
C LEU A 26 -29.09 9.50 41.22
N TYR A 27 -28.73 10.77 41.43
CA TYR A 27 -28.55 11.35 42.76
C TYR A 27 -29.73 12.26 43.10
N ASN A 28 -30.57 11.84 44.07
CA ASN A 28 -31.66 12.65 44.64
C ASN A 28 -31.13 13.81 45.53
N VAL A 29 -30.19 14.59 45.03
CA VAL A 29 -29.64 15.75 45.76
C VAL A 29 -30.31 17.01 45.20
N ARG A 30 -31.23 17.60 45.97
CA ARG A 30 -31.82 18.91 45.66
C ARG A 30 -30.81 20.01 46.00
N ILE A 31 -29.85 20.26 45.11
CA ILE A 31 -28.98 21.42 45.20
C ILE A 31 -29.75 22.61 44.61
N MET A 32 -30.29 23.48 45.46
CA MET A 32 -31.00 24.71 45.06
C MET A 32 -30.02 25.89 44.94
N ASP A 33 -28.88 25.70 44.28
CA ASP A 33 -27.89 26.76 44.07
C ASP A 33 -27.63 26.99 42.57
N PRO A 34 -27.99 28.15 42.00
CA PRO A 34 -27.73 28.47 40.60
C PRO A 34 -26.23 28.48 40.25
N HIS A 35 -25.32 28.77 41.19
CA HIS A 35 -23.88 28.78 40.93
C HIS A 35 -23.32 27.37 40.67
N PHE A 36 -23.89 26.34 41.31
CA PHE A 36 -23.53 24.95 41.07
C PHE A 36 -23.85 24.52 39.63
N PHE A 37 -25.04 24.89 39.13
CA PHE A 37 -25.44 24.58 37.75
C PHE A 37 -24.60 25.30 36.71
N GLN A 38 -24.24 26.56 36.96
CA GLN A 38 -23.36 27.33 36.06
C GLN A 38 -21.97 26.69 35.96
N ARG A 39 -21.38 26.30 37.09
CA ARG A 39 -20.10 25.59 37.14
C ARG A 39 -20.15 24.28 36.36
N GLN A 40 -21.16 23.44 36.61
CA GLN A 40 -21.29 22.14 35.94
C GLN A 40 -21.49 22.29 34.42
N LEU A 41 -22.20 23.33 33.98
CA LEU A 41 -22.38 23.63 32.56
C LEU A 41 -21.06 23.99 31.87
N ILE A 42 -20.24 24.83 32.51
CA ILE A 42 -18.92 25.23 31.99
C ILE A 42 -18.02 24.01 31.83
N ASP A 43 -17.93 23.15 32.86
CA ASP A 43 -17.12 21.94 32.84
C ASP A 43 -17.55 20.98 31.72
N ASN A 44 -18.87 20.76 31.57
CA ASN A 44 -19.42 19.86 30.56
C ASN A 44 -19.16 20.37 29.13
N ILE A 45 -19.36 21.67 28.86
CA ILE A 45 -19.08 22.28 27.55
C ILE A 45 -17.59 22.11 27.20
N PHE A 46 -16.71 22.28 28.19
CA PHE A 46 -15.27 22.14 27.98
C PHE A 46 -14.87 20.70 27.59
N PHE A 47 -15.43 19.68 28.24
CA PHE A 47 -15.19 18.28 27.87
C PHE A 47 -15.68 17.94 26.46
N VAL A 48 -16.84 18.48 26.04
CA VAL A 48 -17.35 18.30 24.67
C VAL A 48 -16.39 18.92 23.66
N LEU A 49 -15.93 20.15 23.91
CA LEU A 49 -14.99 20.83 23.02
C LEU A 49 -13.68 20.03 22.89
N LEU A 50 -13.14 19.55 24.01
CA LEU A 50 -11.94 18.71 24.07
C LEU A 50 -12.09 17.44 23.24
N PHE A 51 -13.23 16.75 23.34
CA PHE A 51 -13.51 15.57 22.52
C PHE A 51 -13.45 15.88 21.03
N TYR A 52 -14.12 16.95 20.58
CA TYR A 52 -14.13 17.31 19.16
C TYR A 52 -12.78 17.80 18.64
N VAL A 53 -12.03 18.59 19.42
CA VAL A 53 -10.67 19.01 19.08
C VAL A 53 -9.78 17.78 18.91
N ASN A 54 -9.90 16.78 19.78
CA ASN A 54 -9.12 15.56 19.65
C ASN A 54 -9.49 14.76 18.39
N VAL A 55 -10.79 14.47 18.21
CA VAL A 55 -11.31 13.61 17.13
C VAL A 55 -11.15 14.23 15.74
N ASN A 56 -11.36 15.55 15.61
CA ASN A 56 -11.35 16.23 14.31
C ASN A 56 -10.02 16.88 13.96
N PHE A 57 -9.17 17.21 14.95
CA PHE A 57 -7.91 17.92 14.71
C PHE A 57 -6.68 17.11 15.14
N LEU A 58 -6.54 16.76 16.42
CA LEU A 58 -5.30 16.11 16.90
C LEU A 58 -5.05 14.74 16.27
N VAL A 59 -6.06 13.86 16.28
CA VAL A 59 -5.93 12.50 15.77
C VAL A 59 -5.64 12.51 14.27
N PRO A 60 -6.41 13.21 13.40
CA PRO A 60 -6.13 13.22 11.97
C PRO A 60 -4.83 13.92 11.59
N LYS A 61 -4.45 15.00 12.30
CA LYS A 61 -3.29 15.83 11.94
C LYS A 61 -1.96 15.23 12.39
N TYR A 62 -1.96 14.54 13.54
CA TYR A 62 -0.73 14.07 14.17
C TYR A 62 -0.68 12.54 14.30
N LEU A 63 -1.71 11.91 14.87
CA LEU A 63 -1.68 10.47 15.16
C LEU A 63 -1.73 9.61 13.89
N ILE A 64 -2.68 9.89 13.00
CA ILE A 64 -2.84 9.17 11.72
C ILE A 64 -1.64 9.41 10.78
N LYS A 65 -1.02 10.60 10.84
CA LYS A 65 0.17 10.94 10.04
C LYS A 65 1.50 10.44 10.64
N GLY A 66 1.45 9.58 11.66
CA GLY A 66 2.64 9.01 12.31
C GLY A 66 3.44 9.97 13.20
N ARG A 67 2.97 11.21 13.42
CA ARG A 67 3.65 12.24 14.23
C ARG A 67 3.30 12.11 15.71
N LYS A 68 3.61 10.97 16.32
CA LYS A 68 3.23 10.61 17.70
C LYS A 68 3.70 11.64 18.74
N ALA A 69 4.93 12.16 18.62
CA ALA A 69 5.46 13.16 19.55
C ALA A 69 4.64 14.46 19.57
N LYS A 70 4.20 14.96 18.41
CA LYS A 70 3.36 16.16 18.31
C LYS A 70 1.94 15.92 18.81
N TYR A 71 1.44 14.69 18.67
CA TYR A 71 0.16 14.28 19.25
C TYR A 71 0.21 14.31 20.78
N PHE A 72 1.21 13.65 21.39
CA PHE A 72 1.36 13.63 22.85
C PHE A 72 1.64 15.03 23.42
N LEU A 73 2.42 15.86 22.73
CA LEU A 73 2.59 17.26 23.11
C LEU A 73 1.25 18.02 23.09
N GLY A 74 0.46 17.85 22.03
CA GLY A 74 -0.87 18.48 21.93
C GLY A 74 -1.85 18.00 23.00
N VAL A 75 -1.83 16.71 23.33
CA VAL A 75 -2.60 16.13 24.44
C VAL A 75 -2.14 16.73 25.77
N GLY A 76 -0.83 16.84 26.00
CA GLY A 76 -0.27 17.47 27.20
C GLY A 76 -0.72 18.92 27.36
N VAL A 77 -0.68 19.71 26.28
CA VAL A 77 -1.21 21.09 26.28
C VAL A 77 -2.69 21.11 26.64
N ILE A 78 -3.51 20.23 26.05
CA ILE A 78 -4.94 20.15 26.38
C ILE A 78 -5.15 19.82 27.86
N LEU A 79 -4.39 18.87 28.43
CA LEU A 79 -4.50 18.52 29.85
C LEU A 79 -4.08 19.66 30.78
N ILE A 80 -3.09 20.46 30.40
CA ILE A 80 -2.72 21.68 31.13
C ILE A 80 -3.86 22.70 31.06
N VAL A 81 -4.48 22.90 29.90
CA VAL A 81 -5.63 23.82 29.77
C VAL A 81 -6.81 23.34 30.62
N VAL A 82 -7.11 22.02 30.63
CA VAL A 82 -8.12 21.44 31.54
C VAL A 82 -7.77 21.78 32.98
N PHE A 83 -6.53 21.53 33.41
CA PHE A 83 -6.09 21.79 34.78
C PHE A 83 -6.25 23.28 35.15
N CYS A 84 -5.81 24.20 34.30
CA CYS A 84 -5.97 25.63 34.51
C CYS A 84 -7.46 26.03 34.57
N GLN A 85 -8.28 25.51 33.66
CA GLN A 85 -9.72 25.77 33.65
C GLN A 85 -10.38 25.29 34.96
N GLN A 86 -10.01 24.12 35.45
CA GLN A 86 -10.53 23.62 36.72
C GLN A 86 -10.14 24.47 37.91
N VAL A 87 -8.87 24.86 38.00
CA VAL A 87 -8.38 25.73 39.09
C VAL A 87 -9.08 27.09 39.06
N LEU A 88 -9.29 27.67 37.87
CA LEU A 88 -10.03 28.92 37.71
C LEU A 88 -11.51 28.77 38.11
N THR A 89 -12.14 27.67 37.71
CA THR A 89 -13.55 27.40 38.02
C THR A 89 -13.73 27.08 39.51
N GLU A 90 -12.77 26.42 40.14
CA GLU A 90 -12.72 26.29 41.60
C GLU A 90 -12.61 27.69 42.23
N HIS A 91 -11.57 28.47 41.92
CA HIS A 91 -11.35 29.78 42.54
C HIS A 91 -12.51 30.78 42.35
N ALA A 92 -13.16 30.78 41.18
CA ALA A 92 -14.26 31.70 40.91
C ALA A 92 -15.55 31.33 41.66
N PHE A 93 -15.75 30.03 41.93
CA PHE A 93 -16.99 29.52 42.52
C PHE A 93 -16.84 29.01 43.96
N LEU A 94 -15.63 28.90 44.54
CA LEU A 94 -15.36 28.50 45.94
C LEU A 94 -15.71 29.57 47.01
N PRO A 95 -15.34 30.86 46.83
CA PRO A 95 -15.57 31.89 47.86
C PRO A 95 -17.05 32.13 48.23
N PRO A 96 -18.03 32.11 47.29
CA PRO A 96 -19.44 32.25 47.61
C PRO A 96 -20.04 31.02 48.30
N ILE A 97 -19.44 29.86 48.08
CA ILE A 97 -19.86 28.57 48.62
C ILE A 97 -19.47 28.53 50.11
N HIS A 98 -18.19 28.70 50.46
CA HIS A 98 -17.72 28.68 51.85
C HIS A 98 -18.35 29.78 52.73
N ALA A 99 -18.51 31.00 52.20
CA ALA A 99 -19.18 32.09 52.91
C ALA A 99 -20.68 31.85 53.17
N ARG A 100 -21.33 30.95 52.42
CA ARG A 100 -22.73 30.55 52.63
C ARG A 100 -22.87 29.25 53.45
N PHE A 101 -21.86 28.39 53.43
CA PHE A 101 -21.77 27.18 54.26
C PHE A 101 -21.48 27.51 55.74
N GLU A 102 -20.86 28.65 56.07
CA GLU A 102 -20.79 29.15 57.45
C GLU A 102 -22.16 29.57 58.03
N HIS A 103 -23.14 29.85 57.15
CA HIS A 103 -24.44 30.36 57.56
C HIS A 103 -25.57 29.33 57.66
N HIS A 104 -25.42 28.13 57.13
CA HIS A 104 -26.43 27.07 57.20
C HIS A 104 -25.93 25.85 57.98
N GLU A 105 -26.72 25.42 58.97
CA GLU A 105 -26.50 24.19 59.74
C GLU A 105 -26.32 22.99 58.80
N MET A 106 -25.12 22.42 58.76
CA MET A 106 -24.91 21.10 58.15
C MET A 106 -25.15 20.02 59.21
N ALA A 107 -26.28 19.33 59.12
CA ALA A 107 -26.45 18.02 59.73
C ALA A 107 -25.58 17.01 58.95
N PHE A 108 -24.52 16.50 59.58
CA PHE A 108 -23.77 15.38 59.03
C PHE A 108 -24.53 14.08 59.29
N PRO A 109 -24.77 13.22 58.28
CA PRO A 109 -25.27 11.89 58.56
C PRO A 109 -24.14 11.10 59.25
N ALA A 110 -24.40 10.64 60.48
CA ALA A 110 -23.48 9.82 61.23
C ALA A 110 -23.13 8.54 60.45
N ALA A 111 -21.85 8.18 60.48
CA ALA A 111 -21.32 6.99 59.82
C ALA A 111 -22.07 5.73 60.28
N ARG A 112 -22.53 4.94 59.29
CA ARG A 112 -23.07 3.56 59.38
C ARG A 112 -23.31 3.02 60.79
N GLY A 113 -24.47 3.34 61.35
CA GLY A 113 -25.13 2.64 62.45
C GLY A 113 -26.64 2.83 62.30
N ARG A 114 -27.43 1.77 62.46
CA ARG A 114 -28.90 1.81 62.28
C ARG A 114 -29.53 2.78 63.29
N MET A 115 -30.18 3.84 62.81
CA MET A 115 -31.10 4.69 63.59
C MET A 115 -32.44 4.80 62.87
N GLY A 116 -33.52 4.85 63.66
CA GLY A 116 -34.91 4.95 63.20
C GLY A 116 -35.34 6.39 62.91
N PRO A 117 -36.60 6.62 62.48
CA PRO A 117 -36.99 7.82 61.73
C PRO A 117 -37.09 9.15 62.50
N HIS A 118 -36.67 9.25 63.76
CA HIS A 118 -36.98 10.39 64.64
C HIS A 118 -35.86 10.89 65.58
N ASP A 119 -34.59 10.57 65.30
CA ASP A 119 -33.46 11.05 66.12
C ASP A 119 -32.71 12.21 65.43
N ASP A 120 -33.01 13.46 65.80
CA ASP A 120 -32.27 14.67 65.36
C ASP A 120 -31.43 15.26 66.52
N PHE A 121 -30.21 15.71 66.24
CA PHE A 121 -29.33 16.43 67.17
C PHE A 121 -29.25 17.92 66.82
N TYR A 122 -29.18 18.80 67.84
CA TYR A 122 -28.95 20.25 67.67
C TYR A 122 -27.73 20.72 68.49
N VAL A 123 -26.94 21.64 67.93
CA VAL A 123 -25.86 22.38 68.61
C VAL A 123 -26.13 23.87 68.46
N GLU A 124 -26.22 24.58 69.58
CA GLU A 124 -26.54 26.02 69.60
C GLU A 124 -25.30 26.89 69.35
N ARG A 125 -25.45 27.98 68.58
CA ARG A 125 -24.34 28.87 68.17
C ARG A 125 -23.64 29.51 69.38
N GLY A 126 -22.31 29.40 69.43
CA GLY A 126 -21.44 30.26 70.24
C GLY A 126 -20.94 29.69 71.58
N THR A 127 -21.10 28.39 71.87
CA THR A 127 -20.54 27.78 73.09
C THR A 127 -19.70 26.54 72.79
N THR A 128 -18.57 26.39 73.49
CA THR A 128 -17.63 25.25 73.41
C THR A 128 -17.59 24.44 74.72
N GLN A 129 -18.70 24.37 75.46
CA GLN A 129 -18.83 23.50 76.63
C GLN A 129 -20.18 22.78 76.66
N ALA A 130 -20.14 21.48 76.99
CA ALA A 130 -21.34 20.68 77.24
C ALA A 130 -22.03 21.17 78.53
N ILE A 131 -23.29 21.57 78.42
CA ILE A 131 -24.11 22.05 79.54
C ILE A 131 -24.68 20.83 80.28
N THR A 132 -24.39 20.70 81.58
CA THR A 132 -25.02 19.70 82.46
C THR A 132 -26.51 20.04 82.65
N ALA A 133 -27.36 19.01 82.76
CA ALA A 133 -28.83 19.02 82.69
C ALA A 133 -29.59 20.08 83.53
N GLY A 134 -28.95 20.77 84.48
CA GLY A 134 -29.57 21.82 85.30
C GLY A 134 -29.80 23.17 84.60
N LYS A 135 -29.16 23.45 83.45
CA LYS A 135 -29.31 24.73 82.72
C LYS A 135 -30.20 24.64 81.47
N LEU A 136 -30.87 23.50 81.26
CA LEU A 136 -31.76 23.31 80.11
C LEU A 136 -33.19 23.80 80.34
N ALA A 137 -33.52 24.26 81.55
CA ALA A 137 -34.88 24.67 81.91
C ALA A 137 -35.39 25.90 81.15
N ASP A 138 -34.52 26.68 80.49
CA ASP A 138 -34.90 27.96 79.86
C ASP A 138 -34.42 28.11 78.39
N SER A 139 -34.07 27.00 77.75
CA SER A 139 -33.64 27.00 76.35
C SER A 139 -34.79 27.33 75.38
N ALA A 140 -34.46 27.99 74.26
CA ALA A 140 -35.42 28.28 73.19
C ALA A 140 -36.14 27.03 72.65
N TYR A 141 -35.52 25.86 72.84
CA TYR A 141 -36.07 24.55 72.49
C TYR A 141 -37.32 24.18 73.30
N ILE A 142 -37.30 24.36 74.63
CA ILE A 142 -38.46 24.08 75.49
C ILE A 142 -39.60 25.06 75.19
N ARG A 143 -39.29 26.33 74.89
CA ARG A 143 -40.28 27.33 74.48
C ARG A 143 -40.97 27.00 73.15
N LYS A 144 -40.31 26.29 72.25
CA LYS A 144 -40.85 25.95 70.92
C LYS A 144 -41.52 24.58 70.86
N TYR A 145 -41.10 23.61 71.68
CA TYR A 145 -41.52 22.21 71.57
C TYR A 145 -42.05 21.57 72.87
N GLY A 146 -42.04 22.30 74.00
CA GLY A 146 -42.80 21.95 75.22
C GLY A 146 -42.30 20.77 76.06
N LEU A 147 -41.20 20.11 75.72
CA LEU A 147 -40.65 18.98 76.49
C LEU A 147 -39.11 19.01 76.57
N PRO A 148 -38.50 18.66 77.72
CA PRO A 148 -37.04 18.54 77.82
C PRO A 148 -36.53 17.29 77.08
N PRO A 149 -35.37 17.35 76.43
CA PRO A 149 -34.80 16.19 75.72
C PRO A 149 -34.44 15.06 76.70
N ARG A 150 -34.67 13.80 76.28
CA ARG A 150 -34.34 12.62 77.10
C ARG A 150 -32.82 12.41 77.16
N PRO A 151 -32.24 12.12 78.34
CA PRO A 151 -30.82 11.83 78.46
C PRO A 151 -30.50 10.46 77.84
N VAL A 152 -29.46 10.42 77.01
CA VAL A 152 -28.90 9.17 76.46
C VAL A 152 -27.90 8.60 77.48
N ILE A 153 -28.17 7.40 77.99
CA ILE A 153 -27.25 6.65 78.85
C ILE A 153 -26.36 5.79 77.95
N LEU A 154 -25.06 6.05 77.93
CA LEU A 154 -24.09 5.21 77.23
C LEU A 154 -23.74 3.98 78.10
N PRO A 155 -23.63 2.76 77.52
CA PRO A 155 -23.32 1.55 78.30
C PRO A 155 -21.91 1.61 78.88
N GLN A 156 -21.76 1.21 80.15
CA GLN A 156 -20.46 1.12 80.82
C GLN A 156 -19.55 0.09 80.13
N GLY A 157 -18.35 0.51 79.73
CA GLY A 157 -17.29 -0.38 79.24
C GLY A 157 -16.60 0.06 77.96
N GLN A 158 -17.18 0.98 77.18
CA GLN A 158 -16.50 1.58 76.02
C GLN A 158 -15.96 2.98 76.34
N HIS A 159 -15.28 3.09 77.48
CA HIS A 159 -14.36 4.19 77.74
C HIS A 159 -13.01 3.86 77.09
N ARG A 160 -12.88 3.97 75.77
CA ARG A 160 -11.57 4.22 75.13
C ARG A 160 -11.71 4.72 73.69
N GLN A 161 -11.26 5.97 73.51
CA GLN A 161 -10.93 6.65 72.25
C GLN A 161 -12.07 7.25 71.41
N MET A 162 -12.93 8.04 72.05
CA MET A 162 -13.37 9.32 71.47
C MET A 162 -13.16 10.41 72.53
N LEU A 163 -11.89 10.74 72.78
CA LEU A 163 -11.52 11.89 73.59
C LEU A 163 -10.42 12.65 72.84
N ILE A 164 -10.87 13.63 72.07
CA ILE A 164 -10.37 15.01 72.06
C ILE A 164 -9.07 15.15 72.86
N ARG A 165 -7.93 15.15 72.16
CA ARG A 165 -6.68 15.62 72.76
C ARG A 165 -6.83 17.14 72.96
N LYS A 166 -7.10 17.49 74.21
CA LYS A 166 -7.10 18.81 74.84
C LYS A 166 -6.18 19.83 74.14
N GLY A 167 -6.76 20.99 73.82
CA GLY A 167 -6.28 22.30 74.26
C GLY A 167 -4.77 22.54 74.23
N GLN A 168 -4.25 22.84 73.06
CA GLN A 168 -3.15 23.79 72.88
C GLN A 168 -3.35 24.53 71.55
N VAL A 169 -4.29 25.47 71.53
CA VAL A 169 -4.12 26.73 70.80
C VAL A 169 -4.86 27.74 71.65
N GLY A 170 -4.12 28.51 72.45
CA GLY A 170 -4.64 29.75 72.98
C GLY A 170 -5.11 30.60 71.81
N MET A 171 -6.23 31.30 72.00
CA MET A 171 -6.53 32.50 71.23
C MET A 171 -5.27 33.37 71.25
N ASP A 172 -4.58 33.42 70.12
CA ASP A 172 -3.82 34.60 69.66
C ASP A 172 -3.32 34.45 68.21
N ASP A 173 -3.32 33.26 67.62
CA ASP A 173 -3.05 33.10 66.18
C ASP A 173 -4.06 32.14 65.51
N GLY A 174 -4.58 32.55 64.35
CA GLY A 174 -5.76 31.98 63.69
C GLY A 174 -5.89 30.44 63.62
N LEU A 175 -7.13 29.97 63.75
CA LEU A 175 -7.60 28.57 63.66
C LEU A 175 -6.77 27.68 62.69
N PRO A 176 -6.09 26.63 63.18
CA PRO A 176 -5.35 25.68 62.33
C PRO A 176 -6.23 24.64 61.61
N PHE A 177 -7.55 24.62 61.84
CA PHE A 177 -8.45 23.59 61.29
C PHE A 177 -8.90 23.85 59.84
N VAL A 178 -8.65 25.04 59.28
CA VAL A 178 -9.17 25.44 57.96
C VAL A 178 -8.15 25.28 56.80
N LYS A 179 -6.85 25.12 57.06
CA LYS A 179 -5.84 25.11 55.98
C LYS A 179 -5.66 23.78 55.21
N GLY A 180 -6.25 22.67 55.67
CA GLY A 180 -6.00 21.33 55.10
C GLY A 180 -7.15 20.74 54.25
N VAL A 181 -8.38 21.18 54.46
CA VAL A 181 -9.58 20.61 53.81
C VAL A 181 -9.73 21.11 52.38
N ASP A 182 -9.37 22.37 52.11
CA ASP A 182 -9.40 22.96 50.77
C ASP A 182 -8.48 22.21 49.79
N GLY A 183 -7.25 21.89 50.21
CA GLY A 183 -6.29 21.16 49.38
C GLY A 183 -6.74 19.74 49.02
N PHE A 184 -7.36 19.02 49.96
CA PHE A 184 -7.88 17.67 49.72
C PHE A 184 -9.07 17.65 48.78
N PHE A 185 -9.98 18.62 48.92
CA PHE A 185 -11.14 18.76 48.04
C PHE A 185 -10.72 19.16 46.62
N ILE A 186 -9.83 20.15 46.48
CA ILE A 186 -9.25 20.58 45.21
C ILE A 186 -8.55 19.39 44.52
N PHE A 187 -7.76 18.62 45.26
CA PHE A 187 -7.09 17.43 44.72
C PHE A 187 -8.09 16.40 44.17
N MET A 188 -9.20 16.15 44.88
CA MET A 188 -10.21 15.19 44.43
C MET A 188 -10.91 15.63 43.15
N VAL A 189 -11.25 16.92 43.05
CA VAL A 189 -11.91 17.51 41.87
C VAL A 189 -10.98 17.51 40.65
N VAL A 190 -9.73 17.93 40.85
CA VAL A 190 -8.70 17.92 39.80
C VAL A 190 -8.46 16.50 39.29
N ARG A 191 -8.31 15.53 40.21
CA ARG A 191 -8.11 14.12 39.84
C ARG A 191 -9.27 13.57 39.02
N ARG A 192 -10.51 13.88 39.41
CA ARG A 192 -11.72 13.41 38.71
C ARG A 192 -11.75 13.93 37.28
N ALA A 193 -11.59 15.23 37.06
CA ALA A 193 -11.64 15.76 35.70
C ALA A 193 -10.45 15.34 34.84
N PHE A 194 -9.26 15.22 35.43
CA PHE A 194 -8.11 14.65 34.72
C PHE A 194 -8.44 13.25 34.20
N SER A 195 -9.04 12.40 35.04
CA SER A 195 -9.43 11.04 34.66
C SER A 195 -10.53 11.02 33.58
N THR A 196 -11.51 11.93 33.63
CA THR A 196 -12.56 12.02 32.61
C THR A 196 -12.03 12.58 31.29
N SER A 197 -11.17 13.60 31.32
CA SER A 197 -10.49 14.11 30.12
C SER A 197 -9.65 13.03 29.45
N LEU A 198 -8.88 12.27 30.21
CA LEU A 198 -8.05 11.20 29.68
C LEU A 198 -8.91 10.12 29.00
N LEU A 199 -10.00 9.70 29.66
CA LEU A 199 -10.94 8.73 29.10
C LEU A 199 -11.55 9.21 27.78
N LEU A 200 -11.99 10.47 27.72
CA LEU A 200 -12.56 11.07 26.51
C LEU A 200 -11.56 11.15 25.35
N LEU A 201 -10.30 11.48 25.64
CA LEU A 201 -9.23 11.48 24.64
C LEU A 201 -8.98 10.07 24.11
N LEU A 202 -8.94 9.05 24.96
CA LEU A 202 -8.71 7.66 24.55
C LEU A 202 -9.86 7.13 23.70
N VAL A 203 -11.10 7.26 24.17
CA VAL A 203 -12.30 6.79 23.46
C VAL A 203 -12.45 7.50 22.12
N GLY A 204 -12.28 8.83 22.09
CA GLY A 204 -12.36 9.61 20.85
C GLY A 204 -11.28 9.21 19.84
N SER A 205 -10.06 8.98 20.32
CA SER A 205 -8.95 8.53 19.44
C SER A 205 -9.20 7.14 18.88
N PHE A 206 -9.62 6.20 19.72
CA PHE A 206 -9.96 4.85 19.31
C PHE A 206 -11.09 4.86 18.26
N TRP A 207 -12.17 5.58 18.52
CA TRP A 207 -13.28 5.72 17.59
C TRP A 207 -12.84 6.28 16.23
N LYS A 208 -12.05 7.36 16.23
CA LYS A 208 -11.58 7.99 14.99
C LYS A 208 -10.64 7.09 14.19
N ILE A 209 -9.71 6.40 14.87
CA ILE A 209 -8.80 5.44 14.23
C ILE A 209 -9.59 4.30 13.61
N SER A 210 -10.51 3.69 14.38
CA SER A 210 -11.39 2.61 13.91
C SER A 210 -12.19 3.02 12.67
N PHE A 211 -12.79 4.22 12.69
CA PHE A 211 -13.54 4.74 11.54
C PHE A 211 -12.68 4.96 10.29
N VAL A 212 -11.48 5.53 10.44
CA VAL A 212 -10.57 5.74 9.30
C VAL A 212 -10.06 4.42 8.75
N TRP A 213 -9.73 3.47 9.62
CA TRP A 213 -9.28 2.15 9.23
C TRP A 213 -10.37 1.37 8.48
N SER A 214 -11.60 1.36 9.00
CA SER A 214 -12.75 0.74 8.32
C SER A 214 -13.02 1.34 6.94
N LYS A 215 -12.86 2.67 6.79
CA LYS A 215 -13.00 3.33 5.48
C LYS A 215 -11.87 2.94 4.52
N ALA A 216 -10.64 2.84 5.03
CA ALA A 216 -9.49 2.42 4.23
C ALA A 216 -9.63 0.97 3.74
N GLU A 217 -10.15 0.07 4.59
CA GLU A 217 -10.38 -1.34 4.22
C GLU A 217 -11.41 -1.47 3.09
N LYS A 218 -12.53 -0.73 3.18
CA LYS A 218 -13.55 -0.71 2.11
C LYS A 218 -13.03 -0.19 0.78
N GLU A 219 -12.19 0.85 0.82
CA GLU A 219 -11.58 1.39 -0.40
C GLU A 219 -10.60 0.40 -1.02
N LYS A 220 -9.83 -0.31 -0.17
CA LYS A 220 -8.93 -1.38 -0.60
C LYS A 220 -9.70 -2.53 -1.27
N GLU A 221 -10.76 -3.03 -0.64
CA GLU A 221 -11.63 -4.06 -1.23
C GLU A 221 -12.21 -3.62 -2.58
N ARG A 222 -12.61 -2.35 -2.70
CA ARG A 222 -13.14 -1.79 -3.95
C ARG A 222 -12.07 -1.78 -5.06
N LEU A 223 -10.86 -1.33 -4.73
CA LEU A 223 -9.74 -1.31 -5.68
C LEU A 223 -9.36 -2.73 -6.13
N GLU A 224 -9.37 -3.71 -5.22
CA GLU A 224 -9.13 -5.11 -5.56
C GLU A 224 -10.21 -5.66 -6.52
N LYS A 225 -11.49 -5.33 -6.30
CA LYS A 225 -12.58 -5.72 -7.21
C LYS A 225 -12.47 -5.05 -8.58
N GLU A 226 -12.13 -3.76 -8.64
CA GLU A 226 -11.93 -3.04 -9.90
C GLU A 226 -10.73 -3.62 -10.68
N LYS A 227 -9.63 -3.94 -9.99
CA LYS A 227 -8.45 -4.61 -10.56
C LYS A 227 -8.80 -6.00 -11.11
N LEU A 228 -9.46 -6.83 -10.31
CA LEU A 228 -9.89 -8.17 -10.73
C LEU A 228 -10.83 -8.10 -11.94
N GLY A 229 -11.75 -7.13 -11.95
CA GLY A 229 -12.62 -6.88 -13.09
C GLY A 229 -11.86 -6.51 -14.37
N ALA A 230 -10.81 -5.69 -14.25
CA ALA A 230 -9.94 -5.33 -15.38
C ALA A 230 -9.10 -6.52 -15.87
N GLU A 231 -8.52 -7.30 -14.97
CA GLU A 231 -7.76 -8.52 -15.30
C GLU A 231 -8.66 -9.58 -15.96
N LEU A 232 -9.88 -9.79 -15.43
CA LEU A 232 -10.87 -10.68 -16.04
C LEU A 232 -11.32 -10.19 -17.42
N LYS A 233 -11.44 -8.88 -17.62
CA LYS A 233 -11.76 -8.30 -18.92
C LYS A 233 -10.62 -8.50 -19.92
N LEU A 234 -9.37 -8.38 -19.48
CA LEU A 234 -8.18 -8.68 -20.28
C LEU A 234 -8.14 -10.16 -20.69
N LEU A 235 -8.32 -11.08 -19.74
CA LEU A 235 -8.39 -12.52 -20.01
C LEU A 235 -9.55 -12.88 -20.95
N LYS A 236 -10.76 -12.34 -20.71
CA LYS A 236 -11.91 -12.57 -21.59
C LYS A 236 -11.72 -12.01 -23.00
N SER A 237 -10.96 -10.93 -23.14
CA SER A 237 -10.65 -10.31 -24.44
C SER A 237 -9.71 -11.15 -25.31
N GLN A 238 -9.02 -12.15 -24.75
CA GLN A 238 -8.10 -13.00 -25.50
C GLN A 238 -8.82 -14.11 -26.27
N ILE A 239 -10.10 -14.39 -25.99
CA ILE A 239 -10.92 -15.34 -26.75
C ILE A 239 -11.82 -14.56 -27.70
N ASN A 240 -11.65 -14.72 -29.02
CA ASN A 240 -12.57 -14.15 -30.01
C ASN A 240 -13.87 -14.99 -30.06
N PRO A 241 -14.99 -14.54 -29.44
CA PRO A 241 -16.17 -15.37 -29.31
C PRO A 241 -16.80 -15.64 -30.68
N HIS A 242 -16.71 -14.66 -31.59
CA HIS A 242 -17.25 -14.76 -32.94
C HIS A 242 -16.53 -15.85 -33.77
N PHE A 243 -15.21 -15.96 -33.65
CA PHE A 243 -14.48 -17.06 -34.28
C PHE A 243 -14.98 -18.43 -33.77
N LEU A 244 -15.14 -18.58 -32.45
CA LEU A 244 -15.58 -19.82 -31.83
C LEU A 244 -17.00 -20.23 -32.27
N PHE A 245 -17.95 -19.30 -32.21
CA PHE A 245 -19.32 -19.54 -32.69
C PHE A 245 -19.35 -19.98 -34.15
N ASN A 246 -18.53 -19.34 -35.00
CA ASN A 246 -18.47 -19.69 -36.41
C ASN A 246 -17.86 -21.09 -36.64
N VAL A 247 -16.84 -21.49 -35.88
CA VAL A 247 -16.29 -22.87 -35.99
C VAL A 247 -17.32 -23.90 -35.55
N LEU A 248 -18.03 -23.66 -34.45
CA LEU A 248 -19.08 -24.56 -33.95
C LEU A 248 -20.23 -24.72 -34.96
N ASN A 249 -20.66 -23.63 -35.61
CA ASN A 249 -21.69 -23.69 -36.64
C ASN A 249 -21.25 -24.51 -37.85
N SER A 250 -19.98 -24.38 -38.28
CA SER A 250 -19.44 -25.19 -39.38
C SER A 250 -19.32 -26.66 -39.00
N LEU A 251 -18.93 -26.97 -37.76
CA LEU A 251 -18.91 -28.33 -37.23
C LEU A 251 -20.30 -28.95 -37.20
N TYR A 252 -21.32 -28.19 -36.77
CA TYR A 252 -22.71 -28.62 -36.80
C TYR A 252 -23.20 -28.88 -38.23
N ALA A 253 -22.87 -28.01 -39.19
CA ALA A 253 -23.20 -28.23 -40.60
C ALA A 253 -22.48 -29.47 -41.18
N LEU A 254 -21.23 -29.72 -40.79
CA LEU A 254 -20.44 -30.89 -41.19
C LEU A 254 -20.92 -32.19 -40.52
N SER A 255 -21.51 -32.13 -39.31
CA SER A 255 -22.04 -33.32 -38.64
C SER A 255 -23.19 -34.00 -39.37
N TYR A 256 -23.87 -33.26 -40.26
CA TYR A 256 -24.89 -33.83 -41.14
C TYR A 256 -24.36 -34.30 -42.49
N LYS A 257 -23.16 -33.87 -42.93
CA LYS A 257 -22.65 -34.09 -44.29
C LYS A 257 -21.45 -35.04 -44.38
N GLU A 258 -20.48 -34.97 -43.45
CA GLU A 258 -19.24 -35.77 -43.49
C GLU A 258 -18.70 -36.06 -42.07
N GLN A 259 -19.15 -37.16 -41.49
CA GLN A 259 -18.88 -37.52 -40.08
C GLN A 259 -17.38 -37.70 -39.77
N SER A 260 -16.55 -38.10 -40.75
CA SER A 260 -15.11 -38.31 -40.57
C SER A 260 -14.30 -37.01 -40.41
N LYS A 261 -14.76 -35.89 -41.00
CA LYS A 261 -14.10 -34.58 -40.87
C LYS A 261 -14.47 -33.83 -39.60
N VAL A 262 -15.57 -34.22 -38.94
CA VAL A 262 -16.05 -33.58 -37.70
C VAL A 262 -15.10 -33.88 -36.53
N SER A 263 -14.73 -35.15 -36.35
CA SER A 263 -13.85 -35.57 -35.24
C SER A 263 -12.47 -34.90 -35.32
N THR A 264 -11.88 -34.83 -36.52
CA THR A 264 -10.59 -34.16 -36.73
C THR A 264 -10.70 -32.66 -36.48
N SER A 265 -11.78 -32.02 -36.88
CA SER A 265 -12.01 -30.59 -36.68
C SER A 265 -12.25 -30.23 -35.21
N ILE A 266 -12.92 -31.08 -34.43
CA ILE A 266 -13.06 -30.94 -32.97
C ILE A 266 -11.67 -31.01 -32.30
N LEU A 267 -10.82 -31.96 -32.71
CA LEU A 267 -9.45 -32.06 -32.18
C LEU A 267 -8.63 -30.80 -32.50
N LYS A 268 -8.70 -30.28 -33.73
CA LYS A 268 -8.01 -29.03 -34.11
C LYS A 268 -8.49 -27.84 -33.28
N LEU A 269 -9.80 -27.74 -33.03
CA LEU A 269 -10.36 -26.70 -32.16
C LEU A 269 -9.87 -26.85 -30.71
N SER A 270 -9.79 -28.08 -30.21
CA SER A 270 -9.25 -28.36 -28.87
C SER A 270 -7.79 -27.89 -28.75
N TYR A 271 -6.95 -28.14 -29.77
CA TYR A 271 -5.55 -27.66 -29.78
C TYR A 271 -5.46 -26.13 -29.76
N ILE A 272 -6.28 -25.44 -30.56
CA ILE A 272 -6.37 -23.97 -30.54
C ILE A 272 -6.76 -23.46 -29.15
N MET A 273 -7.81 -24.04 -28.54
CA MET A 273 -8.26 -23.63 -27.20
C MET A 273 -7.20 -23.88 -26.14
N ARG A 274 -6.51 -25.02 -26.19
CA ARG A 274 -5.42 -25.34 -25.26
C ARG A 274 -4.31 -24.31 -25.34
N TYR A 275 -3.85 -23.99 -26.56
CA TYR A 275 -2.83 -22.98 -26.77
C TYR A 275 -3.26 -21.61 -26.23
N MET A 276 -4.50 -21.20 -26.50
CA MET A 276 -5.04 -19.92 -26.04
C MET A 276 -5.17 -19.82 -24.52
N ILE A 277 -5.42 -20.93 -23.81
CA ILE A 277 -5.62 -20.93 -22.36
C ILE A 277 -4.30 -21.03 -21.60
N TYR A 278 -3.37 -21.85 -22.08
CA TYR A 278 -2.18 -22.22 -21.31
C TYR A 278 -0.89 -21.57 -21.80
N ASP A 279 -0.72 -21.40 -23.12
CA ASP A 279 0.55 -20.96 -23.70
C ASP A 279 0.60 -19.43 -23.90
N THR A 280 -0.54 -18.75 -24.07
CA THR A 280 -0.60 -17.27 -24.25
C THR A 280 -0.27 -16.47 -22.99
N ALA A 281 -0.31 -17.11 -21.82
CA ALA A 281 0.09 -16.50 -20.56
C ALA A 281 1.62 -16.42 -20.39
N ALA A 282 2.37 -17.13 -21.23
CA ALA A 282 3.83 -17.11 -21.23
C ALA A 282 4.37 -15.90 -22.01
N THR A 283 5.56 -15.41 -21.64
CA THR A 283 6.28 -14.33 -22.33
C THR A 283 6.93 -14.78 -23.64
N ALA A 284 7.15 -16.08 -23.80
CA ALA A 284 7.57 -16.69 -25.06
C ALA A 284 7.10 -18.15 -25.14
N VAL A 285 6.86 -18.61 -26.35
CA VAL A 285 6.49 -19.99 -26.67
C VAL A 285 7.43 -20.54 -27.72
N GLN A 286 7.57 -21.86 -27.77
CA GLN A 286 8.29 -22.52 -28.87
C GLN A 286 7.63 -22.16 -30.20
N LEU A 287 8.42 -21.77 -31.19
CA LEU A 287 7.95 -21.38 -32.52
C LEU A 287 7.16 -22.52 -33.17
N GLN A 288 7.52 -23.78 -32.92
CA GLN A 288 6.74 -24.94 -33.34
C GLN A 288 5.27 -24.86 -32.87
N LYS A 289 5.01 -24.49 -31.62
CA LYS A 289 3.64 -24.38 -31.09
C LYS A 289 2.84 -23.28 -31.77
N GLU A 290 3.47 -22.14 -32.05
CA GLU A 290 2.84 -21.04 -32.81
C GLU A 290 2.51 -21.49 -34.25
N VAL A 291 3.40 -22.26 -34.90
CA VAL A 291 3.16 -22.84 -36.23
C VAL A 291 2.02 -23.86 -36.19
N ASP A 292 2.03 -24.81 -35.24
CA ASP A 292 0.96 -25.80 -35.08
C ASP A 292 -0.40 -25.12 -34.86
N TYR A 293 -0.42 -24.02 -34.11
CA TYR A 293 -1.62 -23.20 -33.92
C TYR A 293 -2.11 -22.61 -35.25
N ILE A 294 -1.20 -22.01 -36.03
CA ILE A 294 -1.51 -21.42 -37.34
C ILE A 294 -2.05 -22.50 -38.30
N GLU A 295 -1.44 -23.67 -38.35
CA GLU A 295 -1.90 -24.78 -39.19
C GLU A 295 -3.32 -25.24 -38.83
N ASN A 296 -3.58 -25.39 -37.53
CA ASN A 296 -4.91 -25.74 -37.04
C ASN A 296 -5.94 -24.65 -37.37
N TYR A 297 -5.56 -23.38 -37.19
CA TYR A 297 -6.41 -22.24 -37.54
C TYR A 297 -6.75 -22.20 -39.03
N ILE A 298 -5.75 -22.33 -39.92
CA ILE A 298 -5.94 -22.35 -41.38
C ILE A 298 -6.81 -23.54 -41.78
N ALA A 299 -6.59 -24.71 -41.20
CA ALA A 299 -7.40 -25.90 -41.50
C ALA A 299 -8.88 -25.69 -41.14
N LEU A 300 -9.18 -25.05 -40.01
CA LEU A 300 -10.56 -24.73 -39.64
C LEU A 300 -11.16 -23.62 -40.53
N GLN A 301 -10.35 -22.65 -40.98
CA GLN A 301 -10.80 -21.64 -41.93
C GLN A 301 -11.19 -22.25 -43.28
N ARG A 302 -10.40 -23.21 -43.79
CA ARG A 302 -10.68 -23.92 -45.04
C ARG A 302 -12.03 -24.63 -45.04
N LEU A 303 -12.48 -25.16 -43.90
CA LEU A 303 -13.79 -25.84 -43.79
C LEU A 303 -14.98 -24.93 -44.09
N ARG A 304 -14.79 -23.61 -44.03
CA ARG A 304 -15.83 -22.60 -44.21
C ARG A 304 -15.79 -21.94 -45.58
N MET A 305 -14.80 -22.29 -46.39
CA MET A 305 -14.47 -21.61 -47.63
C MET A 305 -14.78 -22.53 -48.82
N PRO A 306 -15.34 -21.98 -49.91
CA PRO A 306 -15.47 -22.71 -51.16
C PRO A 306 -14.12 -23.24 -51.69
N ASP A 307 -14.15 -24.40 -52.34
CA ASP A 307 -12.94 -25.10 -52.85
C ASP A 307 -12.14 -24.29 -53.89
N PHE A 308 -12.74 -23.26 -54.51
CA PHE A 308 -12.07 -22.40 -55.49
C PHE A 308 -11.16 -21.32 -54.85
N ILE A 309 -11.07 -21.28 -53.51
CA ILE A 309 -10.15 -20.40 -52.79
C ILE A 309 -8.87 -21.19 -52.49
N ASP A 310 -7.77 -20.83 -53.16
CA ASP A 310 -6.46 -21.47 -52.98
C ASP A 310 -5.74 -20.85 -51.78
N ILE A 311 -5.44 -21.65 -50.77
CA ILE A 311 -4.72 -21.22 -49.56
C ILE A 311 -3.46 -22.05 -49.45
N SER A 312 -2.31 -21.41 -49.55
CA SER A 312 -1.00 -22.04 -49.36
C SER A 312 -0.35 -21.57 -48.06
N PHE A 313 0.04 -22.52 -47.22
CA PHE A 313 0.85 -22.28 -46.02
C PHE A 313 2.07 -23.19 -46.09
N LYS A 314 3.26 -22.63 -45.93
CA LYS A 314 4.51 -23.38 -45.88
C LYS A 314 5.41 -22.83 -44.79
N ALA A 315 5.84 -23.69 -43.87
CA ALA A 315 6.83 -23.38 -42.86
C ALA A 315 8.11 -24.20 -43.12
N GLU A 316 9.25 -23.53 -43.23
CA GLU A 316 10.56 -24.14 -43.52
C GLU A 316 11.61 -23.70 -42.50
N GLY A 317 12.46 -24.63 -42.06
CA GLY A 317 13.56 -24.39 -41.12
C GLY A 317 13.43 -25.16 -39.80
N VAL A 318 14.36 -24.93 -38.88
CA VAL A 318 14.35 -25.58 -37.56
C VAL A 318 13.48 -24.76 -36.61
N LEU A 319 12.27 -25.25 -36.32
CA LEU A 319 11.28 -24.54 -35.50
C LEU A 319 11.40 -24.83 -34.00
N ALA A 320 11.80 -26.06 -33.65
CA ALA A 320 11.73 -26.56 -32.27
C ALA A 320 12.71 -25.88 -31.30
N THR A 321 13.79 -25.29 -31.82
CA THR A 321 14.85 -24.65 -31.01
C THR A 321 14.65 -23.15 -30.79
N HIS A 322 13.58 -22.59 -31.35
CA HIS A 322 13.34 -21.16 -31.37
C HIS A 322 12.10 -20.77 -30.59
N PHE A 323 12.12 -19.56 -30.04
CA PHE A 323 11.05 -19.02 -29.22
C PHE A 323 10.55 -17.69 -29.78
N ILE A 324 9.25 -17.46 -29.65
CA ILE A 324 8.55 -16.27 -30.14
C ILE A 324 7.48 -15.85 -29.14
N GLU A 325 7.15 -14.56 -29.11
CA GLU A 325 5.97 -14.06 -28.41
C GLU A 325 4.70 -14.77 -28.93
N PRO A 326 3.82 -15.28 -28.04
CA PRO A 326 2.61 -15.98 -28.47
C PRO A 326 1.64 -15.07 -29.24
N MET A 327 0.99 -15.65 -30.25
CA MET A 327 0.00 -15.01 -31.11
C MET A 327 0.53 -13.75 -31.82
N LEU A 328 1.85 -13.67 -32.07
CA LEU A 328 2.45 -12.53 -32.76
C LEU A 328 2.21 -12.58 -34.27
N LEU A 329 2.26 -13.78 -34.86
CA LEU A 329 2.15 -13.97 -36.32
C LEU A 329 0.69 -14.02 -36.77
N LEU A 330 -0.19 -14.54 -35.90
CA LEU A 330 -1.61 -14.78 -36.19
C LEU A 330 -2.35 -13.56 -36.77
N PRO A 331 -2.19 -12.32 -36.27
CA PRO A 331 -3.00 -11.21 -36.74
C PRO A 331 -2.74 -10.84 -38.21
N PHE A 332 -1.52 -11.03 -38.72
CA PHE A 332 -1.21 -10.84 -40.14
C PHE A 332 -1.94 -11.87 -41.01
N ILE A 333 -1.97 -13.12 -40.54
CA ILE A 333 -2.64 -14.24 -41.19
C ILE A 333 -4.16 -14.08 -41.14
N GLU A 334 -4.71 -13.70 -39.98
CA GLU A 334 -6.14 -13.42 -39.82
C GLU A 334 -6.61 -12.28 -40.73
N ASN A 335 -5.79 -11.24 -40.89
CA ASN A 335 -6.06 -10.13 -41.79
C ASN A 335 -6.20 -10.57 -43.25
N ALA A 336 -5.34 -11.51 -43.69
CA ALA A 336 -5.41 -12.07 -45.03
C ALA A 336 -6.72 -12.81 -45.29
N PHE A 337 -7.25 -13.55 -44.30
CA PHE A 337 -8.56 -14.21 -44.43
C PHE A 337 -9.72 -13.22 -44.38
N LYS A 338 -9.63 -12.17 -43.55
CA LYS A 338 -10.70 -11.16 -43.41
C LYS A 338 -10.89 -10.32 -44.66
N HIS A 339 -9.79 -9.92 -45.31
CA HIS A 339 -9.83 -8.99 -46.44
C HIS A 339 -9.48 -9.61 -47.79
N GLY A 340 -8.88 -10.81 -47.79
CA GLY A 340 -8.42 -11.48 -49.01
C GLY A 340 -9.33 -12.56 -49.55
N VAL A 341 -10.45 -12.84 -48.88
CA VAL A 341 -11.42 -13.82 -49.34
C VAL A 341 -12.67 -13.12 -49.87
N SER A 342 -12.98 -13.40 -51.13
CA SER A 342 -14.26 -13.08 -51.76
C SER A 342 -15.00 -14.38 -52.01
N TYR A 343 -16.24 -14.48 -51.56
CA TYR A 343 -17.08 -15.66 -51.80
C TYR A 343 -17.61 -15.75 -53.23
N LEU A 344 -17.32 -14.74 -54.07
CA LEU A 344 -17.85 -14.61 -55.43
C LEU A 344 -16.78 -14.79 -56.50
N THR A 345 -15.49 -14.69 -56.14
CA THR A 345 -14.37 -14.72 -57.08
C THR A 345 -13.25 -15.62 -56.58
N PRO A 346 -12.59 -16.39 -57.45
CA PRO A 346 -11.37 -17.12 -57.10
C PRO A 346 -10.35 -16.19 -56.46
N SER A 347 -9.76 -16.63 -55.36
CA SER A 347 -8.76 -15.86 -54.61
C SER A 347 -7.64 -16.80 -54.16
N LYS A 348 -6.42 -16.25 -54.09
CA LYS A 348 -5.24 -17.00 -53.67
C LYS A 348 -4.57 -16.30 -52.50
N ILE A 349 -4.47 -16.99 -51.37
CA ILE A 349 -3.73 -16.54 -50.19
C ILE A 349 -2.44 -17.35 -50.11
N SER A 350 -1.30 -16.65 -50.02
CA SER A 350 0.01 -17.28 -49.82
C SER A 350 0.63 -16.82 -48.52
N ILE A 351 1.01 -17.79 -47.68
CA ILE A 351 1.67 -17.57 -46.41
C ILE A 351 2.94 -18.42 -46.40
N GLN A 352 4.09 -17.77 -46.29
CA GLN A 352 5.39 -18.42 -46.22
C GLN A 352 6.08 -18.00 -44.93
N LEU A 353 6.55 -18.99 -44.17
CA LEU A 353 7.35 -18.79 -42.97
C LEU A 353 8.69 -19.50 -43.18
N LEU A 354 9.78 -18.77 -43.09
CA LEU A 354 11.13 -19.28 -43.31
C LEU A 354 12.03 -18.90 -42.13
N ILE A 355 12.71 -19.90 -41.58
CA ILE A 355 13.67 -19.73 -40.50
C ILE A 355 15.06 -20.05 -41.04
N LYS A 356 15.95 -19.06 -40.98
CA LYS A 356 17.36 -19.20 -41.35
C LYS A 356 18.22 -18.78 -40.16
N ALA A 357 18.96 -19.73 -39.60
CA ALA A 357 19.71 -19.55 -38.35
C ALA A 357 18.80 -19.09 -37.21
N ASP A 358 18.87 -17.82 -36.81
CA ASP A 358 18.03 -17.21 -35.77
C ASP A 358 17.17 -16.06 -36.32
N GLU A 359 16.99 -15.97 -37.64
CA GLU A 359 16.14 -14.97 -38.29
C GLU A 359 14.85 -15.62 -38.82
N LEU A 360 13.72 -14.99 -38.52
CA LEU A 360 12.39 -15.38 -38.96
C LEU A 360 11.92 -14.44 -40.07
N TYR A 361 11.50 -15.02 -41.19
CA TYR A 361 10.88 -14.31 -42.30
C TYR A 361 9.45 -14.82 -42.48
N LEU A 362 8.48 -13.93 -42.30
CA LEU A 362 7.08 -14.18 -42.62
C LEU A 362 6.69 -13.32 -43.83
N GLU A 363 6.18 -13.97 -44.87
CA GLU A 363 5.54 -13.34 -46.02
C GLU A 363 4.07 -13.75 -46.07
N VAL A 364 3.16 -12.77 -46.10
CA VAL A 364 1.72 -12.98 -46.29
C VAL A 364 1.27 -12.15 -47.48
N ASP A 365 0.70 -12.80 -48.49
CA ASP A 365 0.17 -12.19 -49.70
C ASP A 365 -1.28 -12.60 -49.91
N ASN A 366 -2.17 -11.62 -50.05
CA ASN A 366 -3.58 -11.85 -50.37
C ASN A 366 -4.13 -10.77 -51.33
N PRO A 367 -5.15 -11.08 -52.15
CA PRO A 367 -5.86 -10.07 -52.93
C PRO A 367 -6.65 -9.16 -52.00
N ILE A 368 -7.10 -8.01 -52.49
CA ILE A 368 -7.98 -7.09 -51.77
C ILE A 368 -9.39 -7.33 -52.30
N ALA A 369 -10.26 -7.96 -51.50
CA ALA A 369 -11.64 -8.13 -51.89
C ALA A 369 -12.34 -6.76 -51.91
N GLY A 370 -12.89 -6.37 -53.07
CA GLY A 370 -13.47 -5.05 -53.35
C GLY A 370 -14.72 -4.66 -52.54
N HIS A 371 -15.10 -5.40 -51.49
CA HIS A 371 -16.21 -5.04 -50.63
C HIS A 371 -15.78 -4.04 -49.54
N LYS A 372 -15.65 -2.77 -49.91
CA LYS A 372 -16.03 -1.71 -48.95
C LYS A 372 -17.55 -1.77 -48.84
N GLN A 373 -18.08 -2.35 -47.76
CA GLN A 373 -19.46 -2.05 -47.37
C GLN A 373 -19.54 -0.54 -47.12
N VAL A 374 -20.20 0.17 -48.02
CA VAL A 374 -20.48 1.60 -47.87
C VAL A 374 -21.38 1.76 -46.65
N GLY A 375 -20.88 2.42 -45.59
CA GLY A 375 -21.69 2.83 -44.44
C GLY A 375 -21.36 2.22 -43.08
N LEU A 376 -20.38 1.32 -42.95
CA LEU A 376 -19.88 0.88 -41.64
C LEU A 376 -18.48 1.47 -41.40
N PRO A 377 -18.21 2.07 -40.21
CA PRO A 377 -16.88 2.52 -39.87
C PRO A 377 -15.93 1.34 -39.95
N SER A 378 -14.80 1.52 -40.65
CA SER A 378 -13.77 0.51 -40.80
C SER A 378 -13.16 0.17 -39.44
N GLU A 379 -13.67 -0.85 -38.76
CA GLU A 379 -13.07 -1.43 -37.53
C GLU A 379 -11.77 -2.21 -37.81
N GLY A 380 -11.06 -1.92 -38.90
CA GLY A 380 -9.92 -2.70 -39.39
C GLY A 380 -8.53 -2.30 -38.85
N GLY A 381 -8.43 -1.25 -38.04
CA GLY A 381 -7.11 -0.69 -37.65
C GLY A 381 -6.52 -1.23 -36.35
N VAL A 382 -7.34 -1.75 -35.43
CA VAL A 382 -6.90 -2.00 -34.04
C VAL A 382 -5.93 -3.19 -33.94
N GLY A 383 -6.20 -4.28 -34.67
CA GLY A 383 -5.38 -5.50 -34.59
C GLY A 383 -3.94 -5.31 -35.07
N LEU A 384 -3.75 -4.71 -36.25
CA LEU A 384 -2.41 -4.50 -36.82
C LEU A 384 -1.63 -3.40 -36.10
N ASN A 385 -2.29 -2.33 -35.65
CA ASN A 385 -1.63 -1.30 -34.83
C ASN A 385 -1.14 -1.88 -33.51
N ASN A 386 -1.96 -2.69 -32.83
CA ASN A 386 -1.56 -3.35 -31.58
C ASN A 386 -0.37 -4.28 -31.77
N VAL A 387 -0.31 -5.02 -32.89
CA VAL A 387 0.82 -5.92 -33.18
C VAL A 387 2.07 -5.13 -33.55
N SER A 388 1.95 -4.04 -34.30
CA SER A 388 3.08 -3.15 -34.60
C SER A 388 3.66 -2.53 -33.33
N GLU A 389 2.81 -2.08 -32.40
CA GLU A 389 3.25 -1.59 -31.09
C GLU A 389 3.91 -2.70 -30.27
N ARG A 390 3.33 -3.92 -30.25
CA ARG A 390 3.95 -5.08 -29.58
C ARG A 390 5.33 -5.42 -30.17
N LEU A 391 5.46 -5.45 -31.49
CA LEU A 391 6.74 -5.68 -32.18
C LEU A 391 7.78 -4.64 -31.76
N LYS A 392 7.39 -3.37 -31.71
CA LYS A 392 8.24 -2.27 -31.27
C LYS A 392 8.72 -2.43 -29.83
N LEU A 393 7.82 -2.78 -28.91
CA LEU A 393 8.14 -2.94 -27.48
C LEU A 393 9.02 -4.17 -27.19
N LEU A 394 8.78 -5.27 -27.90
CA LEU A 394 9.46 -6.54 -27.67
C LEU A 394 10.80 -6.59 -28.40
N TYR A 395 10.79 -6.33 -29.71
CA TYR A 395 11.94 -6.51 -30.58
C TYR A 395 12.73 -5.22 -30.82
N GLY A 396 12.15 -4.02 -30.68
CA GLY A 396 12.90 -2.76 -30.81
C GLY A 396 13.46 -2.58 -32.21
N SER A 397 14.78 -2.51 -32.39
CA SER A 397 15.44 -2.44 -33.71
C SER A 397 15.65 -3.80 -34.39
N TYR A 398 15.26 -4.91 -33.74
CA TYR A 398 15.51 -6.28 -34.20
C TYR A 398 14.33 -6.86 -35.00
N TYR A 399 13.53 -6.00 -35.61
CA TYR A 399 12.49 -6.39 -36.56
C TYR A 399 12.39 -5.37 -37.70
N ASP A 400 11.96 -5.82 -38.87
CA ASP A 400 11.56 -4.98 -40.01
C ASP A 400 10.18 -5.45 -40.47
N LEU A 401 9.20 -4.54 -40.45
CA LEU A 401 7.84 -4.81 -40.88
C LEU A 401 7.50 -3.89 -42.06
N LYS A 402 7.24 -4.49 -43.22
CA LYS A 402 6.82 -3.80 -44.45
C LYS A 402 5.44 -4.27 -44.86
N ILE A 403 4.49 -3.35 -44.85
CA ILE A 403 3.13 -3.59 -45.33
C ILE A 403 2.94 -2.77 -46.61
N GLN A 404 2.59 -3.45 -47.70
CA GLN A 404 2.39 -2.84 -49.01
C GLN A 404 0.99 -3.17 -49.52
N GLN A 405 0.37 -2.16 -50.13
CA GLN A 405 -0.92 -2.29 -50.78
C GLN A 405 -0.80 -1.72 -52.20
N ALA A 406 -0.72 -2.60 -53.19
CA ALA A 406 -0.54 -2.24 -54.60
C ALA A 406 -1.27 -3.25 -55.49
N ASP A 407 -1.78 -2.81 -56.63
CA ASP A 407 -2.36 -3.67 -57.68
C ASP A 407 -3.43 -4.67 -57.19
N GLN A 408 -4.35 -4.20 -56.33
CA GLN A 408 -5.38 -5.05 -55.70
C GLN A 408 -4.81 -6.21 -54.86
N ARG A 409 -3.56 -6.12 -54.42
CA ARG A 409 -2.91 -7.05 -53.50
C ARG A 409 -2.47 -6.35 -52.22
N TYR A 410 -2.50 -7.11 -51.15
CA TYR A 410 -2.01 -6.72 -49.83
C TYR A 410 -0.89 -7.69 -49.46
N LYS A 411 0.31 -7.15 -49.23
CA LYS A 411 1.51 -7.93 -48.92
C LYS A 411 2.13 -7.47 -47.61
N VAL A 412 2.39 -8.41 -46.72
CA VAL A 412 3.08 -8.20 -45.44
C VAL A 412 4.39 -8.98 -45.49
N ASN A 413 5.50 -8.27 -45.27
CA ASN A 413 6.81 -8.88 -45.05
C ASN A 413 7.26 -8.51 -43.64
N LEU A 414 7.48 -9.51 -42.81
CA LEU A 414 7.96 -9.37 -41.45
C LEU A 414 9.26 -10.14 -41.29
N HIS A 415 10.29 -9.44 -40.87
CA HIS A 415 11.60 -9.99 -40.53
C HIS A 415 11.87 -9.76 -39.04
N ILE A 416 12.26 -10.80 -38.32
CA ILE A 416 12.50 -10.75 -36.87
C ILE A 416 13.77 -11.53 -36.52
N SER A 417 14.65 -10.92 -35.71
CA SER A 417 15.75 -11.64 -35.07
C SER A 417 15.31 -12.30 -33.78
N LEU A 418 15.29 -13.63 -33.77
CA LEU A 418 14.86 -14.47 -32.64
C LEU A 418 15.93 -14.57 -31.55
N ASN A 419 17.17 -14.17 -31.85
CA ASN A 419 18.30 -14.24 -30.91
C ASN A 419 18.06 -13.43 -29.63
N LYS A 420 17.26 -12.36 -29.69
CA LYS A 420 16.94 -11.55 -28.53
C LYS A 420 16.03 -12.28 -27.54
N ILE A 421 14.99 -12.97 -28.01
CA ILE A 421 14.12 -13.78 -27.14
C ILE A 421 14.91 -14.94 -26.56
N LYS A 422 15.74 -15.60 -27.37
CA LYS A 422 16.64 -16.66 -26.91
C LYS A 422 17.57 -16.21 -25.76
N ARG A 423 18.12 -14.99 -25.84
CA ARG A 423 18.93 -14.38 -24.76
C ARG A 423 18.13 -13.94 -23.53
N ILE A 424 16.86 -13.56 -23.70
CA ILE A 424 15.97 -13.22 -22.57
C ILE A 424 15.50 -14.51 -21.85
N CYS A 425 15.36 -15.61 -22.57
CA CYS A 425 14.84 -16.87 -22.03
C CYS A 425 15.89 -17.74 -21.34
N MET A 426 17.19 -17.60 -21.64
CA MET A 426 18.23 -18.47 -21.09
C MET A 426 18.96 -17.81 -19.89
N ILE A 427 18.75 -18.35 -18.69
CA ILE A 427 19.37 -17.86 -17.46
C ILE A 427 20.68 -18.63 -17.21
N LYS A 428 21.79 -17.91 -17.33
CA LYS A 428 23.12 -18.42 -16.96
C LYS A 428 23.28 -18.44 -15.45
N CYS A 429 23.62 -19.60 -14.91
CA CYS A 429 23.67 -19.82 -13.48
C CYS A 429 24.98 -20.49 -13.02
N ILE A 430 25.36 -20.15 -11.79
CA ILE A 430 26.53 -20.71 -11.07
C ILE A 430 26.03 -21.34 -9.78
N ILE A 431 26.58 -22.49 -9.40
CA ILE A 431 26.34 -23.14 -8.10
C ILE A 431 27.57 -22.96 -7.20
N ILE A 432 27.34 -22.56 -5.95
CA ILE A 432 28.38 -22.44 -4.92
C ILE A 432 27.86 -23.15 -3.67
N ASP A 433 28.43 -24.31 -3.35
CA ASP A 433 27.99 -25.17 -2.24
C ASP A 433 29.17 -26.05 -1.81
N ASP A 434 29.52 -26.07 -0.52
CA ASP A 434 30.65 -26.86 -0.02
C ASP A 434 30.36 -28.37 0.02
N GLU A 435 29.09 -28.77 -0.15
CA GLU A 435 28.65 -30.15 -0.18
C GLU A 435 28.53 -30.66 -1.64
N PRO A 436 29.41 -31.58 -2.11
CA PRO A 436 29.39 -32.06 -3.49
C PRO A 436 28.07 -32.72 -3.91
N LEU A 437 27.37 -33.37 -2.97
CA LEU A 437 26.08 -34.01 -3.24
C LEU A 437 24.99 -32.97 -3.56
N ALA A 438 24.99 -31.83 -2.87
CA ALA A 438 24.05 -30.75 -3.13
C ALA A 438 24.29 -30.12 -4.50
N ILE A 439 25.55 -29.98 -4.92
CA ILE A 439 25.92 -29.55 -6.27
C ILE A 439 25.31 -30.50 -7.31
N GLU A 440 25.52 -31.81 -7.19
CA GLU A 440 25.03 -32.78 -8.18
C GLU A 440 23.50 -32.79 -8.29
N ILE A 441 22.77 -32.64 -7.18
CA ILE A 441 21.31 -32.50 -7.19
C ILE A 441 20.87 -31.24 -7.95
N LEU A 442 21.53 -30.09 -7.70
CA LEU A 442 21.20 -28.84 -8.38
C LEU A 442 21.57 -28.90 -9.87
N LYS A 443 22.67 -29.59 -10.23
CA LYS A 443 23.02 -29.85 -11.63
C LYS A 443 21.92 -30.62 -12.36
N ASP A 444 21.44 -31.73 -11.79
CA ASP A 444 20.31 -32.50 -12.36
C ASP A 444 19.07 -31.62 -12.55
N PHE A 445 18.74 -30.78 -11.57
CA PHE A 445 17.58 -29.91 -11.66
C PHE A 445 17.71 -28.84 -12.74
N ILE A 446 18.92 -28.28 -12.91
CA ILE A 446 19.22 -27.32 -13.97
C ILE A 446 19.15 -27.99 -15.34
N GLU A 447 19.76 -29.17 -15.52
CA GLU A 447 19.74 -29.91 -16.79
C GLU A 447 18.32 -30.30 -17.21
N ARG A 448 17.44 -30.60 -16.26
CA ARG A 448 16.03 -30.89 -16.51
C ARG A 448 15.18 -29.65 -16.83
N THR A 449 15.75 -28.45 -16.72
CA THR A 449 15.05 -27.18 -16.92
C THR A 449 15.58 -26.45 -18.17
N GLN A 450 14.80 -26.44 -19.25
CA GLN A 450 15.20 -25.96 -20.59
C GLN A 450 15.67 -24.48 -20.66
N ASP A 451 15.32 -23.66 -19.67
CA ASP A 451 15.58 -22.22 -19.65
C ASP A 451 16.75 -21.82 -18.72
N LEU A 452 17.45 -22.81 -18.14
CA LEU A 452 18.63 -22.61 -17.30
C LEU A 452 19.87 -23.18 -18.00
N GLN A 453 21.00 -22.48 -17.88
CA GLN A 453 22.29 -22.96 -18.35
C GLN A 453 23.29 -22.89 -17.20
N LEU A 454 23.85 -24.04 -16.80
CA LEU A 454 24.92 -24.08 -15.82
C LEU A 454 26.25 -23.68 -16.47
N GLU A 455 26.92 -22.65 -15.94
CA GLU A 455 28.24 -22.24 -16.40
C GLU A 455 29.38 -22.90 -15.60
N ALA A 456 29.23 -22.93 -14.27
CA ALA A 456 30.24 -23.45 -13.37
C ALA A 456 29.64 -23.85 -12.02
N SER A 457 30.33 -24.73 -11.31
CA SER A 457 30.01 -25.12 -9.93
C SER A 457 31.27 -25.09 -9.07
N PHE A 458 31.17 -24.58 -7.85
CA PHE A 458 32.30 -24.42 -6.93
C PHE A 458 31.99 -25.00 -5.56
N VAL A 459 32.98 -25.69 -4.99
CA VAL A 459 32.97 -26.16 -3.59
C VAL A 459 33.56 -25.11 -2.65
N SER A 460 34.51 -24.30 -3.15
CA SER A 460 35.08 -23.17 -2.40
C SER A 460 34.41 -21.85 -2.78
N ALA A 461 33.95 -21.12 -1.77
CA ALA A 461 33.40 -19.79 -1.93
C ALA A 461 34.48 -18.77 -2.38
N THR A 462 35.73 -18.94 -1.93
CA THR A 462 36.82 -18.01 -2.30
C THR A 462 37.20 -18.12 -3.78
N GLU A 463 37.24 -19.34 -4.33
CA GLU A 463 37.44 -19.56 -5.77
C GLU A 463 36.26 -19.03 -6.60
N ALA A 464 35.04 -19.25 -6.11
CA ALA A 464 33.83 -18.78 -6.76
C ALA A 464 33.77 -17.25 -6.85
N LEU A 465 34.24 -16.52 -5.83
CA LEU A 465 34.17 -15.06 -5.78
C LEU A 465 34.91 -14.43 -6.97
N ALA A 466 36.13 -14.90 -7.24
CA ALA A 466 36.94 -14.41 -8.35
C ALA A 466 36.32 -14.72 -9.73
N TYR A 467 35.59 -15.83 -9.84
CA TYR A 467 34.93 -16.23 -11.09
C TYR A 467 33.63 -15.44 -11.33
N VAL A 468 32.78 -15.30 -10.31
CA VAL A 468 31.49 -14.59 -10.41
C VAL A 468 31.69 -13.12 -10.78
N GLU A 469 32.77 -12.48 -10.32
CA GLU A 469 33.07 -11.10 -10.72
C GLU A 469 33.45 -10.94 -12.20
N ARG A 470 33.94 -12.01 -12.84
CA ARG A 470 34.39 -12.01 -14.24
C ARG A 470 33.38 -12.62 -15.20
N SER A 471 32.39 -13.37 -14.70
CA SER A 471 31.38 -14.03 -15.52
C SER A 471 30.21 -13.10 -15.89
N ASP A 472 29.44 -13.52 -16.88
CA ASP A 472 28.17 -12.89 -17.27
C ASP A 472 26.95 -13.64 -16.71
N ALA A 473 27.16 -14.53 -15.74
CA ALA A 473 26.08 -15.24 -15.05
C ALA A 473 25.12 -14.25 -14.38
N THR A 474 23.82 -14.47 -14.58
CA THR A 474 22.76 -13.61 -14.06
C THR A 474 22.10 -14.18 -12.80
N LEU A 475 22.33 -15.46 -12.51
CA LEU A 475 21.80 -16.17 -11.34
C LEU A 475 22.91 -16.94 -10.60
N VAL A 476 22.90 -16.88 -9.27
CA VAL A 476 23.81 -17.66 -8.42
C VAL A 476 23.00 -18.43 -7.39
N PHE A 477 23.24 -19.74 -7.27
CA PHE A 477 22.83 -20.56 -6.13
C PHE A 477 23.96 -20.58 -5.13
N LEU A 478 23.70 -20.11 -3.91
CA LEU A 478 24.74 -19.86 -2.91
C LEU A 478 24.37 -20.50 -1.58
N ASP A 479 25.20 -21.42 -1.08
CA ASP A 479 25.06 -21.89 0.29
C ASP A 479 25.39 -20.77 1.28
N VAL A 480 24.64 -20.72 2.36
CA VAL A 480 24.88 -19.79 3.46
C VAL A 480 26.04 -20.26 4.34
N GLN A 481 26.13 -21.56 4.64
CA GLN A 481 27.12 -22.08 5.57
C GLN A 481 28.23 -22.84 4.85
N MET A 482 29.29 -22.13 4.50
CA MET A 482 30.48 -22.71 3.89
C MET A 482 31.70 -22.52 4.80
N PRO A 483 32.69 -23.44 4.82
CA PRO A 483 33.81 -23.42 5.76
C PRO A 483 34.79 -22.28 5.58
N ASP A 484 34.98 -21.82 4.33
CA ASP A 484 35.99 -20.82 3.96
C ASP A 484 35.47 -19.39 4.02
N LEU A 485 34.27 -19.13 3.49
CA LEU A 485 33.61 -17.83 3.55
C LEU A 485 32.10 -18.01 3.68
N ASN A 486 31.48 -17.37 4.68
CA ASN A 486 30.03 -17.43 4.83
C ASN A 486 29.31 -16.82 3.62
N GLY A 487 28.21 -17.41 3.14
CA GLY A 487 27.46 -16.91 1.99
C GLY A 487 26.94 -15.47 2.16
N MET A 488 26.63 -15.05 3.39
CA MET A 488 26.24 -13.67 3.66
C MET A 488 27.41 -12.69 3.53
N ASP A 489 28.63 -13.14 3.86
CA ASP A 489 29.84 -12.35 3.65
C ASP A 489 30.28 -12.37 2.19
N PHE A 490 30.06 -13.46 1.47
CA PHE A 490 30.21 -13.53 0.00
C PHE A 490 29.39 -12.43 -0.69
N LEU A 491 28.11 -12.27 -0.31
CA LEU A 491 27.22 -11.22 -0.83
C LEU A 491 27.71 -9.79 -0.58
N LYS A 492 28.47 -9.54 0.50
CA LYS A 492 29.02 -8.21 0.81
C LYS A 492 30.19 -7.83 -0.09
N HIS A 493 30.98 -8.82 -0.50
CA HIS A 493 32.19 -8.61 -1.30
C HIS A 493 31.92 -8.57 -2.81
N LEU A 494 30.71 -8.93 -3.24
CA LEU A 494 30.28 -8.85 -4.64
C LEU A 494 30.10 -7.40 -5.11
N ASN A 495 30.97 -6.95 -6.02
CA ASN A 495 30.85 -5.65 -6.68
C ASN A 495 29.68 -5.60 -7.68
N ARG A 496 29.47 -6.69 -8.42
CA ARG A 496 28.30 -6.91 -9.29
C ARG A 496 27.32 -7.79 -8.55
N LYS A 497 26.04 -7.42 -8.53
CA LYS A 497 24.99 -8.18 -7.83
C LYS A 497 24.15 -8.98 -8.82
N PRO A 498 24.51 -10.24 -9.15
CA PRO A 498 23.60 -11.15 -9.82
C PRO A 498 22.38 -11.43 -8.94
N MET A 499 21.32 -11.99 -9.51
CA MET A 499 20.24 -12.51 -8.68
C MET A 499 20.76 -13.70 -7.88
N VAL A 500 20.50 -13.75 -6.58
CA VAL A 500 21.00 -14.82 -5.72
C VAL A 500 19.85 -15.62 -5.11
N ILE A 501 19.91 -16.95 -5.24
CA ILE A 501 19.07 -17.89 -4.50
C ILE A 501 19.93 -18.50 -3.41
N LEU A 502 19.53 -18.34 -2.16
CA LEU A 502 20.24 -18.94 -1.03
C LEU A 502 19.81 -20.39 -0.83
N THR A 503 20.77 -21.31 -0.72
CA THR A 503 20.55 -22.69 -0.28
C THR A 503 20.92 -22.78 1.19
N THR A 504 20.06 -23.33 2.05
CA THR A 504 20.37 -23.47 3.48
C THR A 504 19.53 -24.55 4.17
N ALA A 505 20.07 -25.18 5.20
CA ALA A 505 19.31 -26.06 6.11
C ALA A 505 18.59 -25.28 7.22
N TYR A 506 18.80 -23.96 7.36
CA TYR A 506 18.31 -23.18 8.51
C TYR A 506 17.46 -21.96 8.10
N GLN A 507 16.21 -21.94 8.56
CA GLN A 507 15.24 -20.86 8.26
C GLN A 507 15.65 -19.47 8.78
N GLN A 508 16.48 -19.39 9.82
CA GLN A 508 16.89 -18.11 10.42
C GLN A 508 17.64 -17.18 9.46
N PHE A 509 18.33 -17.74 8.46
CA PHE A 509 19.03 -16.96 7.43
C PHE A 509 18.08 -16.35 6.40
N ALA A 510 16.82 -16.82 6.31
CA ALA A 510 15.80 -16.22 5.46
C ALA A 510 15.49 -14.77 5.85
N VAL A 511 15.51 -14.47 7.15
CA VAL A 511 15.27 -13.11 7.67
C VAL A 511 16.43 -12.17 7.34
N GLN A 512 17.67 -12.68 7.38
CA GLN A 512 18.86 -11.89 7.06
C GLN A 512 19.02 -11.67 5.54
N GLY A 513 18.67 -12.68 4.71
CA GLY A 513 18.73 -12.59 3.26
C GLY A 513 17.88 -11.46 2.67
N TYR A 514 16.78 -11.08 3.33
CA TYR A 514 15.95 -9.94 2.91
C TYR A 514 16.71 -8.60 2.91
N GLN A 515 17.75 -8.45 3.75
CA GLN A 515 18.56 -7.24 3.78
C GLN A 515 19.49 -7.10 2.55
N TYR A 516 19.74 -8.20 1.83
CA TYR A 516 20.68 -8.26 0.71
C TYR A 516 20.01 -8.42 -0.66
N ASP A 517 18.68 -8.23 -0.73
CA ASP A 517 17.86 -8.31 -1.96
C ASP A 517 18.01 -9.63 -2.74
N VAL A 518 18.11 -10.76 -2.01
CA VAL A 518 18.14 -12.10 -2.60
C VAL A 518 16.84 -12.41 -3.33
N ALA A 519 16.94 -13.18 -4.42
CA ALA A 519 15.83 -13.51 -5.30
C ALA A 519 14.96 -14.67 -4.78
N GLY A 520 15.50 -15.53 -3.91
CA GLY A 520 14.75 -16.64 -3.31
C GLY A 520 15.58 -17.49 -2.36
N PHE A 521 14.93 -18.54 -1.82
CA PHE A 521 15.51 -19.48 -0.87
C PHE A 521 15.13 -20.91 -1.24
N LEU A 522 16.08 -21.84 -1.08
CA LEU A 522 15.89 -23.27 -1.20
C LEU A 522 16.31 -23.92 0.12
N GLU A 523 15.35 -24.58 0.78
CA GLU A 523 15.63 -25.34 2.00
C GLU A 523 16.23 -26.70 1.63
N LYS A 524 17.38 -27.04 2.22
CA LYS A 524 17.99 -28.37 2.06
C LYS A 524 17.22 -29.39 2.94
N PRO A 525 16.86 -30.59 2.44
CA PRO A 525 17.11 -31.11 1.11
C PRO A 525 16.19 -30.49 0.03
N VAL A 526 16.79 -30.11 -1.10
CA VAL A 526 16.07 -29.36 -2.15
C VAL A 526 15.16 -30.29 -2.95
N ALA A 527 13.85 -30.04 -2.90
CA ALA A 527 12.88 -30.75 -3.74
C ALA A 527 12.73 -30.05 -5.12
N TYR A 528 12.61 -30.84 -6.19
CA TYR A 528 12.49 -30.29 -7.56
C TYR A 528 11.29 -29.34 -7.73
N SER A 529 10.17 -29.61 -7.05
CA SER A 529 8.99 -28.73 -7.08
C SER A 529 9.25 -27.35 -6.45
N GLN A 530 10.03 -27.31 -5.36
CA GLN A 530 10.43 -26.07 -4.70
C GLN A 530 11.43 -25.30 -5.59
N PHE A 531 12.39 -26.02 -6.18
CA PHE A 531 13.31 -25.46 -7.18
C PHE A 531 12.55 -24.73 -8.30
N LEU A 532 11.61 -25.41 -8.97
CA LEU A 532 10.81 -24.80 -10.04
C LEU A 532 10.02 -23.56 -9.57
N THR A 533 9.47 -23.60 -8.36
CA THR A 533 8.70 -22.47 -7.79
C THR A 533 9.58 -21.24 -7.60
N VAL A 534 10.81 -21.42 -7.11
CA VAL A 534 11.76 -20.33 -6.93
C VAL A 534 12.25 -19.80 -8.28
N ILE A 535 12.57 -20.68 -9.23
CA ILE A 535 12.99 -20.27 -10.58
C ILE A 535 11.90 -19.48 -11.29
N HIS A 536 10.63 -19.83 -11.13
CA HIS A 536 9.52 -19.06 -11.69
C HIS A 536 9.46 -17.63 -11.12
N LYS A 537 9.74 -17.46 -9.81
CA LYS A 537 9.83 -16.11 -9.20
C LYS A 537 11.02 -15.32 -9.74
N VAL A 538 12.18 -15.96 -9.91
CA VAL A 538 13.38 -15.34 -10.49
C VAL A 538 13.10 -14.86 -11.91
N LYS A 539 12.51 -15.71 -12.76
CA LYS A 539 12.10 -15.34 -14.12
C LYS A 539 11.21 -14.09 -14.13
N LYS A 540 10.17 -14.08 -13.29
CA LYS A 540 9.28 -12.91 -13.16
C LYS A 540 10.03 -11.64 -12.71
N LYS A 541 10.94 -11.73 -11.74
CA LYS A 541 11.74 -10.58 -11.28
C LYS A 541 12.68 -10.08 -12.38
N GLN A 542 13.28 -10.99 -13.15
CA GLN A 542 14.12 -10.66 -14.30
C GLN A 542 13.32 -9.99 -15.42
N GLU A 543 12.09 -10.44 -15.68
CA GLU A 543 11.16 -9.82 -16.62
C GLU A 543 10.83 -8.38 -16.19
N GLU A 544 10.47 -8.18 -14.92
CA GLU A 544 10.21 -6.85 -14.35
C GLU A 544 11.44 -5.94 -14.50
N LEU A 545 12.64 -6.42 -14.15
CA LEU A 545 13.89 -5.67 -14.28
C LEU A 545 14.25 -5.37 -15.75
N ALA A 546 14.03 -6.30 -16.68
CA ALA A 546 14.24 -6.09 -18.11
C ALA A 546 13.25 -5.07 -18.72
N LEU A 547 12.04 -4.97 -18.17
CA LEU A 547 11.07 -3.91 -18.51
C LEU A 547 11.53 -2.53 -18.00
N PHE A 548 12.21 -2.45 -16.86
CA PHE A 548 12.79 -1.21 -16.32
C PHE A 548 14.12 -0.82 -16.99
N GLU A 549 14.97 -1.77 -17.38
CA GLU A 549 16.17 -1.47 -18.18
C GLU A 549 15.80 -1.01 -19.61
N LYS A 550 14.62 -1.39 -20.12
CA LYS A 550 14.07 -0.86 -21.38
C LYS A 550 13.59 0.60 -21.30
N THR A 551 13.49 1.21 -20.12
CA THR A 551 13.20 2.66 -20.00
C THR A 551 14.43 3.55 -20.22
N ASP A 552 15.63 2.99 -20.41
CA ASP A 552 16.83 3.75 -20.84
C ASP A 552 16.79 4.19 -22.33
N GLY A 553 15.77 3.79 -23.09
CA GLY A 553 15.59 4.17 -24.51
C GLY A 553 14.50 5.22 -24.78
N HIS A 554 13.81 5.69 -23.74
CA HIS A 554 12.84 6.77 -23.89
C HIS A 554 13.37 8.00 -23.17
N ASP A 555 13.73 9.04 -23.92
CA ASP A 555 14.14 10.34 -23.40
C ASP A 555 13.01 11.08 -22.66
N PHE A 556 11.99 10.39 -22.13
CA PHE A 556 10.81 11.00 -21.55
C PHE A 556 10.11 10.19 -20.46
N LEU A 557 9.45 10.90 -19.57
CA LEU A 557 8.65 10.44 -18.45
C LEU A 557 7.21 10.93 -18.57
N PHE A 558 6.24 10.04 -18.34
CA PHE A 558 4.85 10.46 -18.17
C PHE A 558 4.55 10.80 -16.70
N VAL A 559 4.18 12.06 -16.45
CA VAL A 559 3.85 12.57 -15.13
C VAL A 559 2.37 12.91 -15.07
N ARG A 560 1.67 12.31 -14.10
CA ARG A 560 0.26 12.60 -13.84
C ARG A 560 0.15 13.88 -13.01
N THR A 561 -0.43 14.91 -13.59
CA THR A 561 -0.84 16.14 -12.91
C THR A 561 -2.32 16.02 -12.50
N GLU A 562 -2.83 16.93 -11.67
CA GLU A 562 -4.20 16.88 -11.13
C GLU A 562 -5.29 16.74 -12.20
N TYR A 563 -5.04 17.14 -13.46
CA TYR A 563 -6.04 17.17 -14.53
C TYR A 563 -5.64 16.45 -15.82
N LYS A 564 -4.39 15.96 -15.95
CA LYS A 564 -3.90 15.33 -17.18
C LYS A 564 -2.60 14.55 -16.99
N LEU A 565 -2.39 13.55 -17.85
CA LEU A 565 -1.09 12.88 -18.01
C LEU A 565 -0.23 13.70 -18.97
N MET A 566 0.97 14.10 -18.56
CA MET A 566 1.89 14.90 -19.36
C MET A 566 3.17 14.13 -19.65
N LYS A 567 3.58 14.11 -20.93
CA LYS A 567 4.91 13.66 -21.35
C LYS A 567 5.93 14.77 -21.06
N ILE A 568 7.04 14.43 -20.41
CA ILE A 568 8.14 15.34 -20.07
C ILE A 568 9.44 14.69 -20.55
N ASN A 569 10.25 15.38 -21.35
CA ASN A 569 11.53 14.81 -21.77
C ASN A 569 12.60 14.96 -20.66
N TYR A 570 13.49 13.99 -20.51
CA TYR A 570 14.57 14.02 -19.53
C TYR A 570 15.55 15.16 -19.76
N ALA A 571 15.89 15.45 -21.02
CA ALA A 571 16.76 16.57 -21.40
C ALA A 571 16.23 17.94 -20.95
N ASP A 572 14.90 18.05 -20.79
CA ASP A 572 14.26 19.29 -20.38
C ASP A 572 14.20 19.44 -18.84
N ILE A 573 14.52 18.41 -18.06
CA ILE A 573 14.43 18.45 -16.59
C ILE A 573 15.73 19.05 -16.02
N LEU A 574 15.59 20.11 -15.23
CA LEU A 574 16.68 20.74 -14.50
C LEU A 574 16.90 20.03 -13.15
N PHE A 575 15.87 20.04 -12.31
CA PHE A 575 15.86 19.36 -11.01
C PHE A 575 14.42 19.10 -10.56
N ILE A 576 14.28 18.22 -9.57
CA ILE A 576 13.02 17.88 -8.93
C ILE A 576 13.13 18.22 -7.44
N GLU A 577 12.18 19.02 -6.95
CA GLU A 577 12.04 19.39 -5.55
C GLU A 577 10.89 18.62 -4.89
N GLY A 578 11.18 17.96 -3.77
CA GLY A 578 10.20 17.25 -2.97
C GLY A 578 9.46 18.15 -1.98
N MET A 579 8.12 18.10 -2.00
CA MET A 579 7.24 18.80 -1.07
C MET A 579 6.26 17.83 -0.40
N LYS A 580 6.75 17.06 0.59
CA LYS A 580 5.98 16.02 1.31
C LYS A 580 5.41 14.96 0.35
N ASP A 581 4.13 15.05 0.03
CA ASP A 581 3.37 14.10 -0.80
C ASP A 581 3.31 14.51 -2.28
N TYR A 582 3.87 15.68 -2.61
CA TYR A 582 3.94 16.24 -3.95
C TYR A 582 5.39 16.51 -4.34
N SER A 583 5.68 16.55 -5.63
CA SER A 583 6.96 17.02 -6.14
C SER A 583 6.75 18.10 -7.20
N LYS A 584 7.73 19.00 -7.30
CA LYS A 584 7.83 20.03 -8.32
C LYS A 584 8.95 19.66 -9.28
N ILE A 585 8.64 19.59 -10.57
CA ILE A 585 9.60 19.33 -11.63
C ILE A 585 9.93 20.66 -12.32
N TYR A 586 11.17 21.09 -12.21
CA TYR A 586 11.67 22.31 -12.85
C TYR A 586 12.20 21.95 -14.24
N MET A 587 11.75 22.69 -15.26
CA MET A 587 12.05 22.40 -16.66
C MET A 587 12.73 23.59 -17.35
N LYS A 588 13.59 23.29 -18.32
CA LYS A 588 14.18 24.27 -19.22
C LYS A 588 13.11 24.98 -20.05
N GLY A 589 13.19 26.31 -20.14
CA GLY A 589 12.26 27.12 -20.93
C GLY A 589 10.85 27.27 -20.36
N LYS A 590 10.61 26.88 -19.09
CA LYS A 590 9.34 27.10 -18.39
C LYS A 590 9.55 27.87 -17.09
N ASP A 591 8.85 28.99 -16.95
CA ASP A 591 8.91 29.81 -15.73
C ASP A 591 8.21 29.16 -14.53
N LYS A 592 7.33 28.18 -14.75
CA LYS A 592 6.56 27.52 -13.68
C LYS A 592 6.86 26.01 -13.63
N PRO A 593 7.17 25.46 -12.44
CA PRO A 593 7.40 24.03 -12.29
C PRO A 593 6.11 23.22 -12.43
N ILE A 594 6.24 21.99 -12.91
CA ILE A 594 5.12 21.04 -12.98
C ILE A 594 4.93 20.41 -11.61
N ILE A 595 3.71 20.48 -11.07
CA ILE A 595 3.36 19.89 -9.78
C ILE A 595 2.68 18.53 -10.00
N THR A 596 3.13 17.52 -9.27
CA THR A 596 2.59 16.16 -9.35
C THR A 596 2.46 15.51 -7.98
N LEU A 597 1.47 14.63 -7.85
CA LEU A 597 1.14 13.82 -6.65
C LEU A 597 2.09 12.62 -6.46
N GLN A 598 3.34 12.74 -6.92
CA GLN A 598 4.38 11.73 -6.76
C GLN A 598 5.48 12.27 -5.85
N ASN A 599 6.05 11.42 -5.00
CA ASN A 599 7.15 11.80 -4.10
C ASN A 599 8.53 11.54 -4.74
N LEU A 600 9.59 12.07 -4.15
CA LEU A 600 10.96 11.93 -4.68
C LEU A 600 11.42 10.47 -4.79
N LYS A 601 11.02 9.58 -3.87
CA LYS A 601 11.38 8.17 -3.93
C LYS A 601 10.80 7.50 -5.18
N SER A 602 9.55 7.84 -5.51
CA SER A 602 8.92 7.37 -6.75
C SER A 602 9.61 7.89 -8.01
N PHE A 603 10.22 9.08 -7.96
CA PHE A 603 11.04 9.59 -9.08
C PHE A 603 12.40 8.90 -9.13
N GLU A 604 13.03 8.64 -7.99
CA GLU A 604 14.31 7.93 -7.90
C GLU A 604 14.24 6.52 -8.49
N GLU A 605 13.09 5.83 -8.36
CA GLU A 605 12.84 4.52 -8.98
C GLU A 605 12.51 4.59 -10.48
N LYS A 606 12.07 5.75 -11.00
CA LYS A 606 11.61 5.92 -12.39
C LYS A 606 12.62 6.62 -13.29
N LEU A 607 13.52 7.42 -12.71
CA LEU A 607 14.49 8.20 -13.46
C LEU A 607 15.73 7.35 -13.75
N PRO A 608 16.32 7.47 -14.95
CA PRO A 608 17.54 6.76 -15.28
C PRO A 608 18.69 7.26 -14.39
N GLY A 609 19.25 6.36 -13.60
CA GLY A 609 20.29 6.67 -12.60
C GLY A 609 21.60 7.20 -13.20
N ARG A 610 21.79 7.10 -14.52
CA ARG A 610 22.92 7.71 -15.25
C ARG A 610 22.76 9.22 -15.43
N HIS A 611 21.53 9.72 -15.57
CA HIS A 611 21.28 11.14 -15.88
C HIS A 611 20.75 11.92 -14.68
N PHE A 612 20.20 11.25 -13.68
CA PHE A 612 19.63 11.87 -12.50
C PHE A 612 20.24 11.32 -11.22
N VAL A 613 20.59 12.21 -10.29
CA VAL A 613 21.17 11.86 -9.01
C VAL A 613 20.51 12.63 -7.89
N ARG A 614 20.25 11.94 -6.78
CA ARG A 614 19.77 12.57 -5.55
C ARG A 614 20.95 13.20 -4.83
N VAL A 615 20.85 14.49 -4.52
CA VAL A 615 21.92 15.25 -3.82
C VAL A 615 21.53 15.71 -2.42
N HIS A 616 20.22 15.71 -2.13
CA HIS A 616 19.69 16.11 -0.84
C HIS A 616 18.40 15.35 -0.54
N ARG A 617 17.96 15.35 0.73
CA ARG A 617 16.68 14.74 1.12
C ARG A 617 15.48 15.30 0.34
N SER A 618 15.60 16.52 -0.18
CA SER A 618 14.55 17.25 -0.91
C SER A 618 14.83 17.46 -2.40
N TYR A 619 15.98 17.04 -2.94
CA TYR A 619 16.37 17.37 -4.32
C TYR A 619 16.97 16.19 -5.08
N ILE A 620 16.46 15.98 -6.29
CA ILE A 620 17.07 15.16 -7.35
C ILE A 620 17.46 16.11 -8.48
N ILE A 621 18.68 16.01 -8.99
CA ILE A 621 19.21 16.91 -10.03
C ILE A 621 19.53 16.15 -11.30
N SER A 622 19.49 16.85 -12.43
CA SER A 622 20.00 16.37 -13.71
C SER A 622 21.51 16.63 -13.78
N VAL A 623 22.29 15.59 -14.07
CA VAL A 623 23.75 15.67 -14.14
C VAL A 623 24.21 16.49 -15.34
N THR A 624 23.47 16.40 -16.46
CA THR A 624 23.81 17.10 -17.71
C THR A 624 23.53 18.60 -17.67
N GLN A 625 22.77 19.07 -16.68
CA GLN A 625 22.41 20.48 -16.51
C GLN A 625 23.22 21.17 -15.40
N ILE A 626 24.23 20.49 -14.84
CA ILE A 626 25.11 21.07 -13.81
C ILE A 626 26.02 22.13 -14.44
N GLU A 627 25.95 23.35 -13.92
CA GLU A 627 26.82 24.45 -14.37
C GLU A 627 28.08 24.55 -13.50
N LEU A 628 27.91 24.52 -12.17
CA LEU A 628 28.98 24.63 -11.20
C LEU A 628 28.71 23.73 -10.00
N ILE A 629 29.77 23.14 -9.44
CA ILE A 629 29.71 22.35 -8.20
C ILE A 629 30.58 23.05 -7.17
N HIS A 630 29.95 23.53 -6.09
CA HIS A 630 30.61 24.08 -4.93
C HIS A 630 30.84 23.01 -3.86
N LYS A 631 31.51 23.41 -2.77
CA LYS A 631 31.79 22.49 -1.66
C LYS A 631 30.51 21.94 -1.02
N SER A 632 29.40 22.67 -0.98
CA SER A 632 28.16 22.22 -0.31
C SER A 632 26.90 22.43 -1.15
N SER A 633 27.04 22.81 -2.42
CA SER A 633 25.93 23.14 -3.30
C SER A 633 26.26 22.86 -4.77
N VAL A 634 25.23 22.68 -5.59
CA VAL A 634 25.30 22.60 -7.06
C VAL A 634 24.48 23.74 -7.65
N LEU A 635 25.01 24.42 -8.66
CA LEU A 635 24.31 25.44 -9.42
C LEU A 635 23.71 24.84 -10.71
N ILE A 636 22.40 25.00 -10.90
CA ILE A 636 21.66 24.58 -12.10
C ILE A 636 20.69 25.70 -12.49
N ALA A 637 20.83 26.29 -13.68
CA ALA A 637 19.92 27.31 -14.22
C ALA A 637 19.57 28.41 -13.20
N GLN A 638 20.60 29.00 -12.58
CA GLN A 638 20.51 30.05 -11.54
C GLN A 638 19.95 29.60 -10.18
N HIS A 639 19.69 28.31 -9.98
CA HIS A 639 19.30 27.75 -8.68
C HIS A 639 20.49 27.11 -7.98
N GLU A 640 20.80 27.59 -6.77
CA GLU A 640 21.80 26.96 -5.90
C GLU A 640 21.13 25.91 -5.00
N LEU A 641 21.45 24.63 -5.23
CA LEU A 641 20.84 23.48 -4.58
C LEU A 641 21.82 22.84 -3.57
N PRO A 642 21.42 22.59 -2.32
CA PRO A 642 22.32 22.04 -1.31
C PRO A 642 22.65 20.56 -1.57
N ILE A 643 23.87 20.15 -1.20
CA ILE A 643 24.33 18.76 -1.23
C ILE A 643 24.49 18.27 0.22
N SER A 644 23.93 17.11 0.56
CA SER A 644 24.22 16.44 1.85
C SER A 644 25.40 15.48 1.73
N ASP A 645 26.16 15.34 2.82
CA ASP A 645 27.38 14.52 2.84
C ASP A 645 27.16 13.07 2.41
N GLY A 646 26.04 12.45 2.81
CA GLY A 646 25.71 11.06 2.45
C GLY A 646 25.40 10.82 0.96
N PHE A 647 25.11 11.88 0.19
CA PHE A 647 24.84 11.78 -1.26
C PHE A 647 26.03 12.21 -2.13
N ARG A 648 27.09 12.73 -1.51
CA ARG A 648 28.25 13.28 -2.22
C ARG A 648 29.05 12.22 -2.96
N GLU A 649 29.28 11.06 -2.34
CA GLU A 649 30.02 9.97 -2.97
C GLU A 649 29.33 9.46 -4.23
N GLN A 650 28.00 9.38 -4.22
CA GLN A 650 27.21 8.96 -5.38
C GLN A 650 27.30 10.00 -6.52
N LEU A 651 27.21 11.29 -6.19
CA LEU A 651 27.38 12.38 -7.15
C LEU A 651 28.78 12.33 -7.80
N ASN A 652 29.84 12.17 -7.00
CA ASN A 652 31.22 12.11 -7.51
C ASN A 652 31.45 10.90 -8.43
N LYS A 653 30.91 9.72 -8.07
CA LYS A 653 30.98 8.52 -8.92
C LYS A 653 30.32 8.74 -10.28
N ILE A 654 29.16 9.40 -10.31
CA ILE A 654 28.43 9.66 -11.57
C ILE A 654 29.14 10.71 -12.43
N ILE A 655 29.76 11.73 -11.80
CA ILE A 655 30.57 12.73 -12.52
C ILE A 655 31.80 12.08 -13.15
N GLN A 656 32.51 11.20 -12.42
CA GLN A 656 33.67 10.48 -12.96
C GLN A 656 33.31 9.59 -14.16
N LEU A 657 32.08 9.09 -14.24
CA LEU A 657 31.59 8.33 -15.40
C LEU A 657 31.27 9.21 -16.62
N HIS A 658 31.12 10.53 -16.44
CA HIS A 658 30.87 11.52 -17.50
C HIS A 658 32.11 12.40 -17.80
N SER A 659 33.22 12.17 -17.09
CA SER A 659 34.54 12.78 -17.32
C SER A 659 35.33 11.89 -18.26
#